data_AF-A0A2M7HEH3-F1
#
_entry.id   AF-A0A2M7HEH3-F1
#
_cell.length_a   1.000
_cell.length_b   1.000
_cell.length_c   1.000
_cell.angle_alpha   90.00
_cell.angle_beta   90.00
_cell.angle_gamma   90.00
#
_symmetry.space_group_name_H-M   'P 1'
#
loop_
_entity.id
_entity.type
_entity.pdbx_description
1 polymer ?
#
loop_
_entity_poly.entity_id
_entity_poly.type
_entity_poly.pdbx_seq_one_letter_code
_entity_poly.pdbx_strand_id
1 'polypeptide(L)'
;MLMLCPARSANCCRTCVSGLDAAYAPAGSRPKNIKRRENVAEMRFMCVSLLPSASSFNPDFQPGASISCTGKRMIFAIDICAGNSLDCLQSPTLGRSEMMKRYLIFALALSMFLPLTARAEGQQAMLVLDASGSMWGQINGKSKIEIAREVIADVLKGWNPDTRLGLIAYGHRNKSDCEDIETLIRTGPLDATAFNKVVAGIQPKGMTPISAAVIRAADALQYSREKATVILVSDGQETCHADPCKTASELEKRGVDFTMHVIGFDVSDKQGQQQLRCMADNTGGRFFTAANAADLKQALSTAVKQVEEAKPDPNAPGNLLLTTVLAEGTPPLNVSECSIYSQQGDAGRQQVDRHVTHATEHVFKLPPGQYIATCSYGSASAEKQVSIMAGKGVGEQLVLNAGELNMHGVLHAGGDPVNSDDYRIYRETTDASGKTIRQQFAFSNLHNTKVHFTLPAGDYIAAMSYGKTSAEQKIHIEAGKTEEIELNLHAGTLRLHGVLHAGGDPLNSDDYRIYRETTDASGKTVRQQIAFVNLHYTNVTFTLSAGDYIAFMGYGQASAEQKVHVEEGKAQEIELNLHAGRLHITPLDAPGGKPLNIDDYRIYRETTDEFGKTARRQVSYVNMHYTNVTFTLPDGDYIAVVSHRGLEVEKAVHVEEGKSVDVEIVLARKHYDSPVGTWNSSGGRLELNAKSGDRFEGHYSTDNGRLILQRDGSRMSGYWVEDGSSQTCASKRDGSLHWGRIELQFNSDNNGFSGWWSYCDSSEHSGDWGGERN
;
A
#
# COMPACT_ATOMS: atom_id res chain seq x y z
N MET A 1 12.18 -22.34 6.48
CA MET A 1 13.65 -22.19 6.35
C MET A 1 14.00 -20.87 7.03
N LEU A 2 14.58 -20.95 8.24
CA LEU A 2 14.93 -19.84 9.13
C LEU A 2 16.40 -19.42 8.90
N MET A 3 16.69 -18.11 8.83
CA MET A 3 18.00 -17.51 9.08
C MET A 3 17.75 -16.14 9.73
N LEU A 4 17.87 -15.98 11.05
CA LEU A 4 19.08 -15.74 11.86
C LEU A 4 19.89 -14.48 11.47
N CYS A 5 19.80 -13.52 12.38
CA CYS A 5 20.59 -12.29 12.54
C CYS A 5 22.03 -12.60 12.99
N PRO A 6 22.97 -11.67 12.82
CA PRO A 6 23.79 -11.29 13.97
C PRO A 6 23.98 -9.78 14.13
N ALA A 7 24.11 -9.38 15.40
CA ALA A 7 24.39 -8.03 15.87
C ALA A 7 25.87 -7.85 16.25
N ARG A 8 26.39 -6.61 16.10
CA ARG A 8 27.19 -5.81 17.07
C ARG A 8 28.34 -5.03 16.40
N SER A 9 28.34 -3.71 16.59
CA SER A 9 29.41 -2.99 17.30
C SER A 9 29.02 -1.53 17.54
N ALA A 10 29.30 -1.04 18.74
CA ALA A 10 29.08 0.34 19.19
C ALA A 10 30.41 1.00 19.61
N ASN A 11 30.42 2.35 19.55
CA ASN A 11 31.15 3.34 20.36
C ASN A 11 32.36 4.12 19.79
N CYS A 12 32.38 5.38 20.28
CA CYS A 12 33.36 6.50 20.23
C CYS A 12 33.26 7.44 19.01
N CYS A 13 33.18 8.79 19.13
CA CYS A 13 33.56 9.72 20.20
C CYS A 13 32.79 11.07 20.11
N ARG A 14 32.66 11.75 21.27
CA ARG A 14 32.27 13.18 21.43
C ARG A 14 33.38 14.11 20.91
N THR A 15 33.09 15.38 20.57
CA THR A 15 33.44 16.62 21.34
C THR A 15 33.08 17.92 20.59
N CYS A 16 32.82 18.95 21.40
CA CYS A 16 32.28 20.32 21.31
C CYS A 16 32.74 21.39 20.28
N VAL A 17 31.76 22.25 19.92
CA VAL A 17 31.63 23.73 20.06
C VAL A 17 32.77 24.69 19.64
N SER A 18 32.46 25.59 18.69
CA SER A 18 32.57 27.08 18.70
C SER A 18 32.61 27.59 17.24
N GLY A 19 32.08 28.75 16.84
CA GLY A 19 31.59 29.91 17.56
C GLY A 19 30.67 30.81 16.71
N LEU A 20 30.10 31.80 17.38
CA LEU A 20 29.32 32.91 16.83
C LEU A 20 30.17 33.86 15.99
N ASP A 21 29.54 34.54 15.01
CA ASP A 21 29.51 36.01 15.03
C ASP A 21 28.33 36.57 14.24
N ALA A 22 27.79 37.67 14.77
CA ALA A 22 26.58 38.36 14.33
C ALA A 22 26.94 39.62 13.52
N ALA A 23 26.02 40.06 12.64
CA ALA A 23 25.23 41.30 12.81
C ALA A 23 24.90 42.06 11.50
N TYR A 24 23.80 42.81 11.63
CA TYR A 24 23.33 44.01 10.89
C TYR A 24 22.33 43.88 9.72
N ALA A 25 21.17 44.53 9.96
CA ALA A 25 20.01 44.78 9.10
C ALA A 25 20.20 46.05 8.22
N PRO A 26 19.24 46.51 7.38
CA PRO A 26 18.00 47.13 7.88
C PRO A 26 16.72 46.90 7.04
N ALA A 27 15.63 47.44 7.60
CA ALA A 27 14.22 47.26 7.26
C ALA A 27 13.65 48.24 6.21
N GLY A 28 12.45 47.93 5.69
CA GLY A 28 11.39 48.94 5.47
C GLY A 28 10.60 48.86 4.15
N SER A 29 9.34 48.40 4.22
CA SER A 29 8.14 49.15 3.75
C SER A 29 6.86 48.29 3.79
N ARG A 30 5.78 48.88 4.34
CA ARG A 30 4.36 48.44 4.24
C ARG A 30 3.64 49.33 3.21
N PRO A 31 2.52 48.90 2.59
CA PRO A 31 1.15 49.21 3.09
C PRO A 31 0.14 48.04 2.90
N LYS A 32 -0.74 47.71 3.86
CA LYS A 32 -2.16 48.14 4.13
C LYS A 32 -3.26 47.71 3.11
N ASN A 33 -4.27 46.99 3.67
CA ASN A 33 -5.69 46.75 3.26
C ASN A 33 -5.94 45.88 2.00
N ILE A 34 -6.40 44.63 2.08
CA ILE A 34 -7.67 44.03 2.58
C ILE A 34 -8.95 44.62 1.95
N LYS A 35 -9.52 43.87 0.99
CA LYS A 35 -10.97 43.59 0.90
C LYS A 35 -11.17 42.14 0.43
N ARG A 36 -11.90 41.37 1.25
CA ARG A 36 -12.39 40.01 1.00
C ARG A 36 -13.34 39.96 -0.21
N ARG A 37 -13.33 38.83 -0.92
CA ARG A 37 -14.54 38.00 -1.11
C ARG A 37 -14.16 36.52 -1.14
N GLU A 38 -14.94 35.77 -0.39
CA GLU A 38 -14.79 34.35 -0.05
C GLU A 38 -15.32 33.45 -1.16
N ASN A 39 -14.76 32.24 -1.26
CA ASN A 39 -15.51 30.99 -1.21
C ASN A 39 -14.52 29.83 -1.03
N VAL A 40 -14.49 29.29 0.20
CA VAL A 40 -13.75 28.09 0.60
C VAL A 40 -14.75 26.96 0.75
N ALA A 41 -14.53 25.87 0.02
CA ALA A 41 -15.07 24.56 0.36
C ALA A 41 -14.08 23.89 1.34
N GLU A 42 -14.56 23.53 2.53
CA GLU A 42 -13.81 22.77 3.52
C GLU A 42 -13.81 21.28 3.20
N MET A 43 -12.63 20.69 3.31
CA MET A 43 -12.37 19.26 3.47
C MET A 43 -11.38 19.14 4.64
N ARG A 44 -11.80 18.52 5.75
CA ARG A 44 -10.92 18.19 6.88
C ARG A 44 -11.35 16.87 7.51
N PHE A 45 -10.45 15.90 7.55
CA PHE A 45 -10.24 15.01 8.69
C PHE A 45 -8.83 14.40 8.61
N MET A 46 -7.96 14.82 9.53
CA MET A 46 -6.96 13.98 10.20
C MET A 46 -6.21 14.82 11.23
N CYS A 47 -6.16 14.32 12.47
CA CYS A 47 -5.03 14.55 13.38
C CYS A 47 -5.06 13.46 14.46
N VAL A 48 -4.05 12.58 14.42
CA VAL A 48 -3.64 11.69 15.50
C VAL A 48 -2.30 12.22 15.97
N SER A 49 -2.16 12.43 17.28
CA SER A 49 -0.88 12.77 17.92
C SER A 49 -0.69 11.92 19.18
N LEU A 50 0.55 11.49 19.37
CA LEU A 50 1.04 10.48 20.30
C LEU A 50 2.06 11.14 21.27
N LEU A 51 2.22 10.54 22.47
CA LEU A 51 3.34 10.59 23.46
C LEU A 51 3.31 11.64 24.62
N PRO A 52 4.03 11.44 25.76
CA PRO A 52 4.43 10.20 26.48
C PRO A 52 4.47 10.24 28.05
N SER A 53 4.49 9.03 28.64
CA SER A 53 5.08 8.45 29.89
C SER A 53 5.56 9.24 31.14
N ALA A 54 5.27 8.69 32.35
CA ALA A 54 6.18 8.33 33.48
C ALA A 54 5.36 7.79 34.70
N SER A 55 5.40 6.50 35.09
CA SER A 55 6.33 5.73 35.98
C SER A 55 5.86 5.53 37.45
N SER A 56 5.47 4.28 37.75
CA SER A 56 5.63 3.44 38.98
C SER A 56 5.42 3.97 40.42
N PHE A 57 4.55 3.31 41.20
CA PHE A 57 4.79 2.77 42.56
C PHE A 57 3.57 1.93 43.04
N ASN A 58 3.81 0.85 43.77
CA ASN A 58 2.85 -0.06 44.48
C ASN A 58 3.45 -0.30 45.90
N PRO A 59 2.81 -0.84 46.96
CA PRO A 59 1.43 -1.35 47.16
C PRO A 59 0.79 -0.93 48.54
N ASP A 60 -0.28 -1.64 48.95
CA ASP A 60 -0.88 -1.79 50.30
C ASP A 60 -1.87 -0.73 50.87
N PHE A 61 -3.17 -1.06 50.89
CA PHE A 61 -4.03 -1.21 52.11
C PHE A 61 -5.52 -1.41 51.72
N GLN A 62 -6.14 -2.48 52.24
CA GLN A 62 -7.60 -2.63 52.46
C GLN A 62 -7.90 -2.43 53.97
N PRO A 63 -9.14 -2.50 54.50
CA PRO A 63 -10.50 -2.26 53.96
C PRO A 63 -11.31 -1.32 54.90
N GLY A 64 -12.57 -1.00 54.58
CA GLY A 64 -13.47 -0.44 55.62
C GLY A 64 -14.87 0.00 55.17
N ALA A 65 -15.88 -0.77 55.61
CA ALA A 65 -17.28 -0.44 55.91
C ALA A 65 -18.15 0.18 54.80
N SER A 66 -19.15 -0.50 54.22
CA SER A 66 -20.40 -1.07 54.76
C SER A 66 -21.55 -0.06 55.01
N ILE A 67 -22.75 -0.53 54.64
CA ILE A 67 -24.10 -0.12 55.07
C ILE A 67 -24.92 0.74 54.08
N SER A 68 -25.70 0.00 53.26
CA SER A 68 -27.13 0.14 52.95
C SER A 68 -27.95 1.19 53.70
N CYS A 69 -28.84 1.90 53.00
CA CYS A 69 -30.32 1.80 53.17
C CYS A 69 -31.10 2.92 52.47
N THR A 70 -32.28 2.55 51.94
CA THR A 70 -33.54 3.35 51.83
C THR A 70 -33.53 4.58 50.92
N GLY A 71 -34.50 4.87 50.06
CA GLY A 71 -35.90 4.46 49.95
C GLY A 71 -36.78 5.72 49.77
N LYS A 72 -37.43 5.85 48.59
CA LYS A 72 -38.65 6.64 48.28
C LYS A 72 -38.70 8.16 48.55
N ARG A 73 -38.99 8.95 47.49
CA ARG A 73 -40.20 9.79 47.23
C ARG A 73 -39.89 10.71 46.02
N MET A 74 -40.61 10.74 44.90
CA MET A 74 -42.04 11.02 44.60
C MET A 74 -42.38 12.53 44.51
N ILE A 75 -43.17 12.86 43.48
CA ILE A 75 -44.07 14.03 43.24
C ILE A 75 -43.42 15.18 42.42
N PHE A 76 -43.75 15.39 41.12
CA PHE A 76 -44.96 15.87 40.39
C PHE A 76 -45.14 17.40 40.29
N ALA A 77 -45.65 17.82 39.13
CA ALA A 77 -46.31 19.09 38.73
C ALA A 77 -45.48 20.03 37.80
N ILE A 78 -45.82 20.17 36.49
CA ILE A 78 -46.80 21.12 35.86
C ILE A 78 -46.09 22.50 35.58
N ASP A 79 -46.02 23.12 34.39
CA ASP A 79 -47.09 23.67 33.53
C ASP A 79 -46.59 24.21 32.14
N ILE A 80 -47.46 24.05 31.11
CA ILE A 80 -47.96 25.01 30.07
C ILE A 80 -47.10 25.65 28.93
N CYS A 81 -47.51 25.24 27.70
CA CYS A 81 -47.90 25.90 26.43
C CYS A 81 -47.01 26.84 25.57
N ALA A 82 -46.91 26.50 24.27
CA ALA A 82 -47.56 27.12 23.08
C ALA A 82 -46.79 26.68 21.81
N GLY A 83 -47.33 26.32 20.64
CA GLY A 83 -48.66 26.15 20.06
C GLY A 83 -48.44 25.70 18.60
N ASN A 84 -49.38 25.00 17.98
CA ASN A 84 -49.56 25.03 16.52
C ASN A 84 -50.96 24.51 16.18
N SER A 85 -51.71 25.36 15.51
CA SER A 85 -53.07 25.21 15.01
C SER A 85 -53.16 24.23 13.85
N LEU A 86 -54.19 23.38 13.84
CA LEU A 86 -55.17 23.25 12.75
C LEU A 86 -56.23 22.19 13.10
N ASP A 87 -57.45 22.47 12.64
CA ASP A 87 -58.73 22.11 13.24
C ASP A 87 -59.23 20.67 13.06
N CYS A 88 -60.09 20.30 14.01
CA CYS A 88 -60.97 19.13 14.01
C CYS A 88 -62.04 19.17 12.91
N LEU A 89 -62.38 18.00 12.35
CA LEU A 89 -63.72 17.69 11.86
C LEU A 89 -64.10 16.23 12.19
N GLN A 90 -65.37 16.07 12.53
CA GLN A 90 -66.00 15.01 13.29
C GLN A 90 -66.06 13.65 12.59
N SER A 91 -66.17 12.57 13.37
CA SER A 91 -66.84 11.32 12.94
C SER A 91 -67.52 10.59 14.11
N PRO A 92 -68.58 9.80 13.84
CA PRO A 92 -69.57 9.41 14.85
C PRO A 92 -69.35 7.99 15.41
N THR A 93 -70.11 7.71 16.47
CA THR A 93 -70.24 6.48 17.24
C THR A 93 -70.63 5.24 16.42
N LEU A 94 -69.89 4.14 16.59
CA LEU A 94 -70.29 2.74 16.33
C LEU A 94 -69.97 1.94 17.60
N GLY A 95 -70.79 1.04 18.17
CA GLY A 95 -71.82 0.16 17.61
C GLY A 95 -71.52 -1.25 18.15
N ARG A 96 -72.18 -1.64 19.25
CA ARG A 96 -71.85 -2.74 20.19
C ARG A 96 -72.12 -4.17 19.66
N SER A 97 -71.79 -4.48 18.40
CA SER A 97 -72.21 -5.74 17.75
C SER A 97 -71.11 -6.62 17.15
N GLU A 98 -69.82 -6.32 17.35
CA GLU A 98 -68.70 -7.12 16.79
C GLU A 98 -67.85 -7.87 17.82
N MET A 99 -68.22 -7.83 19.11
CA MET A 99 -67.45 -8.51 20.17
C MET A 99 -67.73 -10.02 20.30
N MET A 100 -68.86 -10.53 19.78
CA MET A 100 -69.26 -11.94 19.95
C MET A 100 -68.80 -12.88 18.83
N LYS A 101 -68.40 -12.37 17.64
CA LYS A 101 -67.85 -13.21 16.56
C LYS A 101 -66.34 -13.48 16.66
N ARG A 102 -65.61 -12.71 17.47
CA ARG A 102 -64.17 -12.91 17.72
C ARG A 102 -63.87 -13.99 18.77
N TYR A 103 -64.82 -14.34 19.64
CA TYR A 103 -64.61 -15.37 20.66
C TYR A 103 -64.81 -16.81 20.14
N LEU A 104 -65.55 -17.02 19.04
CA LEU A 104 -65.73 -18.36 18.46
C LEU A 104 -64.54 -18.81 17.59
N ILE A 105 -63.77 -17.88 17.02
CA ILE A 105 -62.55 -18.21 16.24
C ILE A 105 -61.34 -18.42 17.18
N PHE A 106 -61.34 -17.82 18.37
CA PHE A 106 -60.30 -18.05 19.39
C PHE A 106 -60.45 -19.40 20.13
N ALA A 107 -61.67 -19.96 20.20
CA ALA A 107 -61.90 -21.26 20.84
C ALA A 107 -61.55 -22.47 19.94
N LEU A 108 -61.48 -22.31 18.62
CA LEU A 108 -61.10 -23.37 17.67
C LEU A 108 -59.60 -23.42 17.36
N ALA A 109 -58.84 -22.36 17.66
CA ALA A 109 -57.38 -22.33 17.53
C ALA A 109 -56.63 -22.89 18.76
N LEU A 110 -57.34 -23.14 19.86
CA LEU A 110 -56.75 -23.63 21.11
C LEU A 110 -56.73 -25.17 21.22
N SER A 111 -57.33 -25.90 20.27
CA SER A 111 -57.38 -27.37 20.27
C SER A 111 -56.29 -28.06 19.43
N MET A 112 -55.39 -27.30 18.78
CA MET A 112 -54.23 -27.85 18.05
C MET A 112 -52.89 -27.83 18.84
N PHE A 113 -52.88 -27.32 20.06
CA PHE A 113 -51.73 -27.47 20.97
C PHE A 113 -51.86 -28.74 21.81
N LEU A 114 -51.93 -29.90 21.15
CA LEU A 114 -51.39 -31.10 21.78
C LEU A 114 -49.88 -30.90 21.79
N PRO A 115 -49.19 -30.89 22.95
CA PRO A 115 -47.75 -30.99 22.93
C PRO A 115 -47.47 -32.32 22.23
N LEU A 116 -46.84 -32.28 21.05
CA LEU A 116 -46.03 -33.40 20.63
C LEU A 116 -45.03 -33.56 21.77
N THR A 117 -45.27 -34.53 22.64
CA THR A 117 -44.22 -35.03 23.52
C THR A 117 -43.16 -35.53 22.56
N ALA A 118 -42.15 -34.69 22.31
CA ALA A 118 -40.92 -35.13 21.70
C ALA A 118 -40.47 -36.31 22.55
N ARG A 119 -40.64 -37.52 22.03
CA ARG A 119 -40.02 -38.71 22.61
C ARG A 119 -38.55 -38.36 22.63
N ALA A 120 -37.99 -38.12 23.81
CA ALA A 120 -36.55 -38.00 23.97
C ALA A 120 -35.97 -39.24 23.28
N GLU A 121 -35.24 -39.03 22.18
CA GLU A 121 -34.55 -40.13 21.53
C GLU A 121 -33.62 -40.74 22.56
N GLY A 122 -33.82 -42.03 22.84
CA GLY A 122 -33.08 -42.74 23.88
C GLY A 122 -31.56 -42.60 23.69
N GLN A 123 -30.83 -42.49 24.80
CA GLN A 123 -29.37 -42.47 24.83
C GLN A 123 -28.81 -43.61 23.97
N GLN A 124 -27.68 -43.36 23.30
CA GLN A 124 -27.03 -44.36 22.46
C GLN A 124 -25.66 -44.71 23.01
N ALA A 125 -25.35 -46.00 23.02
CA ALA A 125 -24.03 -46.51 23.32
C ALA A 125 -23.53 -47.46 22.23
N MET A 126 -22.23 -47.42 21.96
CA MET A 126 -21.54 -48.42 21.14
C MET A 126 -20.53 -49.17 22.01
N LEU A 127 -20.72 -50.48 22.16
CA LEU A 127 -19.71 -51.35 22.76
C LEU A 127 -18.65 -51.66 21.69
N VAL A 128 -17.40 -51.31 21.96
CA VAL A 128 -16.25 -51.65 21.13
C VAL A 128 -15.46 -52.73 21.86
N LEU A 129 -15.47 -53.94 21.31
CA LEU A 129 -14.85 -55.11 21.91
C LEU A 129 -13.55 -55.48 21.20
N ASP A 130 -12.47 -55.51 21.96
CA ASP A 130 -11.20 -56.10 21.54
C ASP A 130 -11.33 -57.61 21.32
N ALA A 131 -10.97 -58.05 20.12
CA ALA A 131 -10.79 -59.45 19.78
C ALA A 131 -9.45 -59.65 19.05
N SER A 132 -8.43 -58.88 19.42
CA SER A 132 -7.07 -59.10 18.96
C SER A 132 -6.49 -60.40 19.52
N GLY A 133 -5.40 -60.90 18.93
CA GLY A 133 -4.84 -62.21 19.29
C GLY A 133 -4.48 -62.37 20.78
N SER A 134 -4.19 -61.28 21.50
CA SER A 134 -3.90 -61.28 22.94
C SER A 134 -5.09 -61.72 23.80
N MET A 135 -6.32 -61.61 23.29
CA MET A 135 -7.54 -62.06 23.97
C MET A 135 -7.66 -63.58 24.11
N TRP A 136 -6.73 -64.36 23.53
CA TRP A 136 -6.53 -65.78 23.83
C TRP A 136 -5.75 -66.03 25.14
N GLY A 137 -5.12 -64.99 25.71
CA GLY A 137 -4.49 -65.06 27.02
C GLY A 137 -5.46 -65.56 28.08
N GLN A 138 -4.95 -66.21 29.12
CA GLN A 138 -5.77 -66.87 30.14
C GLN A 138 -5.68 -66.19 31.50
N ILE A 139 -6.82 -66.10 32.17
CA ILE A 139 -6.93 -65.69 33.57
C ILE A 139 -7.60 -66.85 34.31
N ASN A 140 -6.91 -67.43 35.28
CA ASN A 140 -7.40 -68.57 36.06
C ASN A 140 -7.91 -69.75 35.19
N GLY A 141 -7.17 -70.07 34.12
CA GLY A 141 -7.46 -71.21 33.24
C GLY A 141 -8.55 -70.98 32.18
N LYS A 142 -9.08 -69.76 32.07
CA LYS A 142 -10.10 -69.38 31.08
C LYS A 142 -9.60 -68.26 30.19
N SER A 143 -9.90 -68.29 28.88
CA SER A 143 -9.44 -67.23 27.98
C SER A 143 -10.14 -65.89 28.27
N LYS A 144 -9.44 -64.78 28.03
CA LYS A 144 -9.98 -63.42 28.19
C LYS A 144 -11.26 -63.22 27.36
N ILE A 145 -11.30 -63.70 26.12
CA ILE A 145 -12.50 -63.58 25.28
C ILE A 145 -13.70 -64.36 25.85
N GLU A 146 -13.50 -65.55 26.42
CA GLU A 146 -14.58 -66.30 27.06
C GLU A 146 -15.12 -65.56 28.28
N ILE A 147 -14.23 -64.97 29.08
CA ILE A 147 -14.62 -64.13 30.22
C ILE A 147 -15.43 -62.91 29.74
N ALA A 148 -14.94 -62.20 28.70
CA ALA A 148 -15.61 -61.02 28.17
C ALA A 148 -17.02 -61.35 27.65
N ARG A 149 -17.19 -62.45 26.90
CA ARG A 149 -18.49 -62.91 26.40
C ARG A 149 -19.48 -63.20 27.52
N GLU A 150 -19.05 -63.89 28.57
CA GLU A 150 -19.91 -64.20 29.72
C GLU A 150 -20.32 -62.96 30.50
N VAL A 151 -19.37 -62.05 30.71
CA VAL A 151 -19.64 -60.79 31.41
C VAL A 151 -20.60 -59.91 30.61
N ILE A 152 -20.41 -59.78 29.30
CA ILE A 152 -21.33 -59.03 28.42
C ILE A 152 -22.73 -59.64 28.51
N ALA A 153 -22.85 -60.96 28.38
CA ALA A 153 -24.15 -61.64 28.46
C ALA A 153 -24.84 -61.44 29.82
N ASP A 154 -24.09 -61.31 30.90
CA ASP A 154 -24.63 -61.05 32.23
C ASP A 154 -25.05 -59.59 32.44
N VAL A 155 -24.24 -58.62 31.98
CA VAL A 155 -24.57 -57.19 32.06
C VAL A 155 -25.82 -56.85 31.24
N LEU A 156 -25.98 -57.46 30.07
CA LEU A 156 -27.14 -57.23 29.19
C LEU A 156 -28.48 -57.67 29.80
N LYS A 157 -28.50 -58.51 30.85
CA LYS A 157 -29.74 -58.90 31.55
C LYS A 157 -30.42 -57.73 32.27
N GLY A 158 -29.63 -56.73 32.69
CA GLY A 158 -30.10 -55.55 33.41
C GLY A 158 -30.14 -54.28 32.55
N TRP A 159 -30.04 -54.42 31.23
CA TRP A 159 -29.95 -53.28 30.32
C TRP A 159 -31.24 -52.46 30.29
N ASN A 160 -31.12 -51.13 30.36
CA ASN A 160 -32.26 -50.24 30.20
C ASN A 160 -32.83 -50.33 28.77
N PRO A 161 -34.10 -50.74 28.58
CA PRO A 161 -34.71 -50.87 27.25
C PRO A 161 -34.81 -49.54 26.49
N ASP A 162 -34.71 -48.39 27.18
CA ASP A 162 -34.73 -47.06 26.55
C ASP A 162 -33.37 -46.65 25.97
N THR A 163 -32.28 -47.36 26.31
CA THR A 163 -30.94 -47.09 25.79
C THR A 163 -30.67 -47.96 24.56
N ARG A 164 -30.32 -47.33 23.44
CA ARG A 164 -29.94 -48.02 22.20
C ARG A 164 -28.49 -48.50 22.29
N LEU A 165 -28.23 -49.76 21.92
CA LEU A 165 -26.90 -50.36 21.98
C LEU A 165 -26.46 -50.89 20.62
N GLY A 166 -25.21 -50.65 20.25
CA GLY A 166 -24.53 -51.30 19.13
C GLY A 166 -23.30 -52.09 19.57
N LEU A 167 -22.73 -52.85 18.64
CA LEU A 167 -21.50 -53.63 18.83
C LEU A 167 -20.56 -53.47 17.64
N ILE A 168 -19.32 -53.08 17.94
CA ILE A 168 -18.18 -53.17 17.05
C ILE A 168 -17.17 -54.12 17.67
N ALA A 169 -16.55 -54.97 16.84
CA ALA A 169 -15.37 -55.73 17.23
C ALA A 169 -14.22 -55.45 16.27
N TYR A 170 -13.00 -55.56 16.76
CA TYR A 170 -11.80 -55.48 15.93
C TYR A 170 -10.86 -56.66 16.16
N GLY A 171 -10.07 -57.00 15.14
CA GLY A 171 -9.09 -58.09 15.18
C GLY A 171 -9.69 -59.50 15.17
N HIS A 172 -10.98 -59.68 14.87
CA HIS A 172 -11.66 -60.98 14.99
C HIS A 172 -11.67 -61.86 13.72
N ARG A 173 -11.09 -61.40 12.59
CA ARG A 173 -11.17 -62.11 11.30
C ARG A 173 -9.83 -62.30 10.61
N ASN A 174 -8.92 -61.34 10.73
CA ASN A 174 -7.65 -61.31 9.98
C ASN A 174 -6.46 -61.09 10.93
N LYS A 175 -5.33 -61.78 10.69
CA LYS A 175 -4.21 -61.82 11.64
C LYS A 175 -3.36 -60.53 11.67
N SER A 176 -3.25 -59.83 10.54
CA SER A 176 -2.29 -58.71 10.37
C SER A 176 -2.92 -57.62 9.50
N ASP A 177 -4.11 -57.19 9.90
CA ASP A 177 -4.94 -56.26 9.14
C ASP A 177 -5.49 -55.20 10.11
N CYS A 178 -5.03 -53.97 9.94
CA CYS A 178 -5.47 -52.83 10.75
C CYS A 178 -6.87 -52.32 10.34
N GLU A 179 -7.39 -52.76 9.20
CA GLU A 179 -8.76 -52.49 8.76
C GLU A 179 -9.75 -53.55 9.24
N ASP A 180 -9.30 -54.55 10.04
CA ASP A 180 -10.14 -55.60 10.59
C ASP A 180 -11.03 -55.08 11.73
N ILE A 181 -12.02 -54.27 11.34
CA ILE A 181 -13.03 -53.66 12.21
C ILE A 181 -14.40 -53.97 11.59
N GLU A 182 -15.29 -54.53 12.40
CA GLU A 182 -16.65 -54.88 11.96
C GLU A 182 -17.70 -54.28 12.88
N THR A 183 -18.67 -53.57 12.29
CA THR A 183 -19.93 -53.23 12.97
C THR A 183 -20.85 -54.43 12.92
N LEU A 184 -20.78 -55.25 13.97
CA LEU A 184 -21.54 -56.49 14.07
C LEU A 184 -23.03 -56.21 14.36
N ILE A 185 -23.31 -55.17 15.15
CA ILE A 185 -24.68 -54.76 15.50
C ILE A 185 -24.77 -53.24 15.38
N ARG A 186 -25.70 -52.77 14.55
CA ARG A 186 -26.02 -51.35 14.45
C ARG A 186 -26.76 -50.90 15.71
N THR A 187 -26.57 -49.65 16.11
CA THR A 187 -27.23 -49.07 17.27
C THR A 187 -28.75 -49.09 17.12
N GLY A 188 -29.42 -49.66 18.11
CA GLY A 188 -30.88 -49.80 18.13
C GLY A 188 -31.36 -50.36 19.47
N PRO A 189 -32.68 -50.57 19.64
CA PRO A 189 -33.23 -51.25 20.80
C PRO A 189 -32.55 -52.61 21.00
N LEU A 190 -32.23 -52.96 22.24
CA LEU A 190 -31.49 -54.19 22.54
C LEU A 190 -32.38 -55.44 22.33
N ASP A 191 -31.97 -56.31 21.41
CA ASP A 191 -32.33 -57.73 21.43
C ASP A 191 -31.18 -58.52 22.06
N ALA A 192 -31.28 -58.80 23.36
CA ALA A 192 -30.22 -59.47 24.11
C ALA A 192 -29.90 -60.87 23.58
N THR A 193 -30.88 -61.58 22.99
CA THR A 193 -30.67 -62.94 22.47
C THR A 193 -29.85 -62.88 21.19
N ALA A 194 -30.22 -62.01 20.25
CA ALA A 194 -29.45 -61.80 19.03
C ALA A 194 -28.05 -61.25 19.35
N PHE A 195 -27.95 -60.30 20.29
CA PHE A 195 -26.67 -59.71 20.71
C PHE A 195 -25.71 -60.77 21.25
N ASN A 196 -26.17 -61.62 22.18
CA ASN A 196 -25.35 -62.68 22.77
C ASN A 196 -24.91 -63.72 21.74
N LYS A 197 -25.77 -64.05 20.76
CA LYS A 197 -25.42 -64.96 19.67
C LYS A 197 -24.28 -64.42 18.82
N VAL A 198 -24.29 -63.13 18.52
CA VAL A 198 -23.23 -62.46 17.75
C VAL A 198 -21.93 -62.42 18.56
N VAL A 199 -21.98 -62.00 19.83
CA VAL A 199 -20.82 -61.93 20.73
C VAL A 199 -20.14 -63.30 20.90
N ALA A 200 -20.94 -64.37 21.02
CA ALA A 200 -20.42 -65.74 21.12
C ALA A 200 -19.62 -66.20 19.88
N GLY A 201 -19.89 -65.61 18.70
CA GLY A 201 -19.20 -65.93 17.45
C GLY A 201 -17.85 -65.26 17.24
N ILE A 202 -17.48 -64.27 18.06
CA ILE A 202 -16.29 -63.42 17.85
C ILE A 202 -15.00 -64.15 18.22
N GLN A 203 -14.20 -64.60 17.25
CA GLN A 203 -12.95 -65.33 17.53
C GLN A 203 -11.73 -64.40 17.51
N PRO A 204 -10.87 -64.40 18.54
CA PRO A 204 -9.70 -63.53 18.49
C PRO A 204 -8.66 -63.96 17.47
N LYS A 205 -8.05 -63.03 16.74
CA LYS A 205 -7.11 -63.39 15.66
C LYS A 205 -6.03 -62.36 15.34
N GLY A 206 -6.35 -61.08 15.41
CA GLY A 206 -5.69 -60.00 14.69
C GLY A 206 -4.96 -58.98 15.54
N MET A 207 -4.74 -57.82 14.92
CA MET A 207 -4.14 -56.62 15.51
C MET A 207 -5.17 -55.80 16.29
N THR A 208 -4.73 -54.70 16.90
CA THR A 208 -5.50 -53.88 17.85
C THR A 208 -5.66 -52.44 17.32
N PRO A 209 -6.48 -52.19 16.27
CA PRO A 209 -6.71 -50.87 15.68
C PRO A 209 -7.69 -50.01 16.51
N ILE A 210 -7.30 -49.63 17.73
CA ILE A 210 -8.19 -48.98 18.72
C ILE A 210 -8.75 -47.66 18.18
N SER A 211 -7.89 -46.76 17.72
CA SER A 211 -8.26 -45.45 17.17
C SER A 211 -9.27 -45.55 16.04
N ALA A 212 -9.00 -46.41 15.05
CA ALA A 212 -9.89 -46.58 13.90
C ALA A 212 -11.24 -47.20 14.30
N ALA A 213 -11.24 -48.14 15.26
CA ALA A 213 -12.47 -48.73 15.78
C ALA A 213 -13.33 -47.71 16.54
N VAL A 214 -12.69 -46.84 17.34
CA VAL A 214 -13.39 -45.77 18.07
C VAL A 214 -13.91 -44.68 17.13
N ILE A 215 -13.16 -44.31 16.09
CA ILE A 215 -13.66 -43.41 15.03
C ILE A 215 -14.92 -44.00 14.37
N ARG A 216 -14.86 -45.28 13.98
CA ARG A 216 -16.02 -45.95 13.37
C ARG A 216 -17.21 -46.05 14.31
N ALA A 217 -16.96 -46.21 15.62
CA ALA A 217 -17.99 -46.19 16.65
C ALA A 217 -18.63 -44.80 16.79
N ALA A 218 -17.81 -43.74 16.82
CA ALA A 218 -18.28 -42.36 16.88
C ALA A 218 -19.13 -41.99 15.65
N ASP A 219 -18.67 -42.37 14.45
CA ASP A 219 -19.40 -42.13 13.19
C ASP A 219 -20.74 -42.89 13.17
N ALA A 220 -20.75 -44.15 13.60
CA ALA A 220 -21.98 -44.95 13.71
C ALA A 220 -23.00 -44.36 14.71
N LEU A 221 -22.51 -43.64 15.72
CA LEU A 221 -23.33 -42.89 16.69
C LEU A 221 -23.66 -41.47 16.23
N GLN A 222 -23.20 -41.04 15.05
CA GLN A 222 -23.36 -39.68 14.54
C GLN A 222 -22.89 -38.63 15.55
N TYR A 223 -21.73 -38.82 16.16
CA TYR A 223 -21.21 -38.02 17.29
C TYR A 223 -21.19 -36.50 17.08
N SER A 224 -21.13 -36.03 15.82
CA SER A 224 -21.18 -34.61 15.46
C SER A 224 -22.60 -34.02 15.47
N ARG A 225 -23.64 -34.87 15.50
CA ARG A 225 -25.06 -34.50 15.47
C ARG A 225 -25.83 -34.96 16.69
N GLU A 226 -25.43 -36.07 17.30
CA GLU A 226 -26.08 -36.61 18.49
C GLU A 226 -25.04 -36.86 19.58
N LYS A 227 -25.50 -36.85 20.83
CA LYS A 227 -24.69 -37.34 21.95
C LYS A 227 -24.30 -38.79 21.70
N ALA A 228 -23.02 -39.10 21.84
CA ALA A 228 -22.48 -40.40 21.49
C ALA A 228 -21.61 -40.94 22.64
N THR A 229 -21.97 -42.11 23.16
CA THR A 229 -21.16 -42.78 24.18
C THR A 229 -20.52 -44.06 23.64
N VAL A 230 -19.21 -44.17 23.75
CA VAL A 230 -18.46 -45.40 23.43
C VAL A 230 -18.04 -46.09 24.71
N ILE A 231 -18.23 -47.41 24.78
CA ILE A 231 -17.68 -48.25 25.84
C ILE A 231 -16.63 -49.15 25.20
N LEU A 232 -15.35 -48.86 25.44
CA LEU A 232 -14.23 -49.64 24.91
C LEU A 232 -13.79 -50.68 25.94
N VAL A 233 -13.74 -51.95 25.55
CA VAL A 233 -13.10 -53.04 26.32
C VAL A 233 -11.88 -53.50 25.55
N SER A 234 -10.67 -53.31 26.10
CA SER A 234 -9.41 -53.71 25.45
C SER A 234 -8.40 -54.30 26.42
N ASP A 235 -7.59 -55.26 25.96
CA ASP A 235 -6.58 -55.95 26.74
C ASP A 235 -5.14 -55.53 26.41
N GLY A 236 -4.96 -54.53 25.54
CA GLY A 236 -3.65 -54.13 25.05
C GLY A 236 -3.52 -52.69 24.59
N GLN A 237 -2.35 -52.42 24.02
CA GLN A 237 -1.98 -51.15 23.39
C GLN A 237 -2.40 -51.15 21.92
N GLU A 238 -2.65 -49.97 21.35
CA GLU A 238 -2.74 -49.76 19.90
C GLU A 238 -1.52 -50.34 19.17
N THR A 239 -1.75 -51.23 18.20
CA THR A 239 -0.69 -51.86 17.39
C THR A 239 -0.67 -51.40 15.93
N CYS A 240 -1.57 -50.48 15.55
CA CYS A 240 -1.74 -49.99 14.18
C CYS A 240 -1.23 -48.56 13.97
N HIS A 241 -0.27 -48.11 14.78
CA HIS A 241 0.50 -46.88 14.63
C HIS A 241 -0.29 -45.55 14.72
N ALA A 242 -1.56 -45.59 15.11
CA ALA A 242 -2.35 -44.39 15.44
C ALA A 242 -2.02 -43.87 16.86
N ASP A 243 -2.42 -42.64 17.16
CA ASP A 243 -2.39 -42.07 18.51
C ASP A 243 -3.82 -42.03 19.08
N PRO A 244 -4.16 -42.92 20.03
CA PRO A 244 -5.49 -42.98 20.61
C PRO A 244 -5.84 -41.79 21.51
N CYS A 245 -4.86 -41.20 22.21
CA CYS A 245 -5.09 -40.00 23.03
C CYS A 245 -5.50 -38.82 22.15
N LYS A 246 -4.78 -38.64 21.03
CA LYS A 246 -5.09 -37.60 20.03
C LYS A 246 -6.44 -37.86 19.38
N THR A 247 -6.70 -39.11 18.99
CA THR A 247 -7.99 -39.53 18.39
C THR A 247 -9.17 -39.17 19.30
N ALA A 248 -9.10 -39.54 20.58
CA ALA A 248 -10.12 -39.22 21.57
C ALA A 248 -10.34 -37.71 21.73
N SER A 249 -9.24 -36.93 21.76
CA SER A 249 -9.31 -35.47 21.86
C SER A 249 -9.96 -34.82 20.63
N GLU A 250 -9.68 -35.34 19.42
CA GLU A 250 -10.27 -34.83 18.18
C GLU A 250 -11.75 -35.18 18.05
N LEU A 251 -12.15 -36.37 18.51
CA LEU A 251 -13.55 -36.78 18.56
C LEU A 251 -14.35 -35.92 19.54
N GLU A 252 -13.84 -35.64 20.74
CA GLU A 252 -14.54 -34.78 21.70
C GLU A 252 -14.65 -33.32 21.22
N LYS A 253 -13.59 -32.78 20.58
CA LYS A 253 -13.63 -31.42 20.03
C LYS A 253 -14.69 -31.25 18.92
N ARG A 254 -14.90 -32.29 18.10
CA ARG A 254 -15.84 -32.26 16.96
C ARG A 254 -17.23 -32.77 17.31
N GLY A 255 -17.36 -33.51 18.41
CA GLY A 255 -18.60 -34.08 18.89
C GLY A 255 -19.48 -33.08 19.63
N VAL A 256 -20.78 -33.34 19.68
CA VAL A 256 -21.72 -32.56 20.49
C VAL A 256 -21.43 -32.79 21.98
N ASP A 257 -21.30 -34.06 22.35
CA ASP A 257 -20.94 -34.57 23.68
C ASP A 257 -20.46 -36.02 23.49
N PHE A 258 -19.21 -36.20 23.04
CA PHE A 258 -18.67 -37.52 22.73
C PHE A 258 -17.93 -38.06 23.95
N THR A 259 -18.54 -39.02 24.64
CA THR A 259 -17.97 -39.61 25.84
C THR A 259 -17.43 -41.01 25.55
N MET A 260 -16.25 -41.35 26.07
CA MET A 260 -15.73 -42.70 25.98
C MET A 260 -15.37 -43.28 27.36
N HIS A 261 -16.11 -44.30 27.78
CA HIS A 261 -15.71 -45.13 28.91
C HIS A 261 -14.76 -46.22 28.43
N VAL A 262 -13.64 -46.40 29.13
CA VAL A 262 -12.60 -47.35 28.71
C VAL A 262 -12.33 -48.34 29.83
N ILE A 263 -12.36 -49.63 29.52
CA ILE A 263 -12.10 -50.73 30.43
C ILE A 263 -10.85 -51.46 29.95
N GLY A 264 -9.75 -51.27 30.67
CA GLY A 264 -8.50 -52.02 30.46
C GLY A 264 -8.61 -53.39 31.13
N PHE A 265 -8.77 -54.44 30.32
CA PHE A 265 -8.97 -55.81 30.79
C PHE A 265 -7.65 -56.60 30.79
N ASP A 266 -7.12 -56.91 31.97
CA ASP A 266 -5.83 -57.59 32.17
C ASP A 266 -4.66 -56.93 31.41
N VAL A 267 -4.65 -55.59 31.44
CA VAL A 267 -3.57 -54.78 30.85
C VAL A 267 -2.49 -54.60 31.91
N SER A 268 -1.40 -55.36 31.80
CA SER A 268 -0.25 -55.24 32.73
C SER A 268 0.77 -54.20 32.29
N ASP A 269 0.80 -53.86 31.00
CA ASP A 269 1.70 -52.86 30.45
C ASP A 269 1.30 -51.43 30.84
N LYS A 270 2.27 -50.65 31.35
CA LYS A 270 2.03 -49.29 31.82
C LYS A 270 1.68 -48.33 30.68
N GLN A 271 2.27 -48.53 29.50
CA GLN A 271 2.04 -47.65 28.35
C GLN A 271 0.63 -47.86 27.78
N GLY A 272 0.19 -49.11 27.61
CA GLY A 272 -1.17 -49.47 27.25
C GLY A 272 -2.20 -48.94 28.24
N GLN A 273 -1.96 -49.07 29.55
CA GLN A 273 -2.86 -48.48 30.56
C GLN A 273 -2.93 -46.94 30.47
N GLN A 274 -1.81 -46.26 30.21
CA GLN A 274 -1.80 -44.80 30.06
C GLN A 274 -2.56 -44.37 28.81
N GLN A 275 -2.39 -45.09 27.70
CA GLN A 275 -3.09 -44.84 26.45
C GLN A 275 -4.61 -45.07 26.57
N LEU A 276 -5.04 -46.13 27.23
CA LEU A 276 -6.47 -46.37 27.48
C LEU A 276 -7.07 -45.35 28.47
N ARG A 277 -6.29 -44.92 29.46
CA ARG A 277 -6.74 -43.90 30.43
C ARG A 277 -6.91 -42.53 29.78
N CYS A 278 -5.91 -42.07 29.01
CA CYS A 278 -5.99 -40.74 28.35
C CYS A 278 -7.21 -40.65 27.43
N MET A 279 -7.57 -41.74 26.77
CA MET A 279 -8.73 -41.84 25.91
C MET A 279 -10.03 -41.51 26.65
N ALA A 280 -10.22 -42.09 27.82
CA ALA A 280 -11.36 -41.78 28.67
C ALA A 280 -11.30 -40.34 29.20
N ASP A 281 -10.14 -39.93 29.73
CA ASP A 281 -9.97 -38.61 30.35
C ASP A 281 -10.19 -37.46 29.34
N ASN A 282 -9.69 -37.61 28.10
CA ASN A 282 -9.81 -36.61 27.04
C ASN A 282 -11.25 -36.43 26.51
N THR A 283 -12.17 -37.33 26.85
CA THR A 283 -13.57 -37.33 26.41
C THR A 283 -14.55 -37.15 27.57
N GLY A 284 -14.06 -36.84 28.77
CA GLY A 284 -14.89 -36.74 29.98
C GLY A 284 -15.47 -38.08 30.47
N GLY A 285 -14.99 -39.20 29.91
CA GLY A 285 -15.40 -40.53 30.29
C GLY A 285 -14.68 -41.06 31.53
N ARG A 286 -14.72 -42.38 31.72
CA ARG A 286 -14.14 -43.04 32.90
C ARG A 286 -13.27 -44.21 32.49
N PHE A 287 -12.07 -44.26 33.05
CA PHE A 287 -11.18 -45.40 32.91
C PHE A 287 -11.37 -46.38 34.06
N PHE A 288 -11.54 -47.65 33.73
CA PHE A 288 -11.63 -48.76 34.67
C PHE A 288 -10.55 -49.80 34.37
N THR A 289 -9.97 -50.37 35.42
CA THR A 289 -9.07 -51.52 35.33
C THR A 289 -9.82 -52.78 35.76
N ALA A 290 -9.69 -53.87 35.01
CA ALA A 290 -10.27 -55.15 35.35
C ALA A 290 -9.22 -56.26 35.27
N ALA A 291 -8.89 -56.90 36.39
CA ALA A 291 -7.87 -57.96 36.42
C ALA A 291 -8.47 -59.37 36.25
N ASN A 292 -9.79 -59.51 36.36
CA ASN A 292 -10.49 -60.79 36.28
C ASN A 292 -11.98 -60.57 35.88
N ALA A 293 -12.74 -61.67 35.82
CA ALA A 293 -14.15 -61.64 35.43
C ALA A 293 -15.05 -60.79 36.36
N ALA A 294 -14.80 -60.81 37.67
CA ALA A 294 -15.60 -60.03 38.62
C ALA A 294 -15.35 -58.53 38.46
N ASP A 295 -14.08 -58.14 38.29
CA ASP A 295 -13.72 -56.74 38.05
C ASP A 295 -14.26 -56.25 36.70
N LEU A 296 -14.19 -57.08 35.66
CA LEU A 296 -14.73 -56.74 34.33
C LEU A 296 -16.24 -56.54 34.40
N LYS A 297 -16.95 -57.41 35.12
CA LYS A 297 -18.39 -57.26 35.35
C LYS A 297 -18.71 -55.96 36.08
N GLN A 298 -17.98 -55.64 37.14
CA GLN A 298 -18.19 -54.42 37.91
C GLN A 298 -17.90 -53.16 37.07
N ALA A 299 -16.78 -53.16 36.33
CA ALA A 299 -16.38 -52.07 35.45
C ALA A 299 -17.42 -51.83 34.35
N LEU A 300 -17.82 -52.88 33.62
CA LEU A 300 -18.80 -52.79 32.55
C LEU A 300 -20.18 -52.38 33.08
N SER A 301 -20.64 -52.97 34.19
CA SER A 301 -21.92 -52.57 34.80
C SER A 301 -21.92 -51.10 35.22
N THR A 302 -20.79 -50.60 35.73
CA THR A 302 -20.66 -49.20 36.14
C THR A 302 -20.61 -48.27 34.93
N ALA A 303 -19.86 -48.62 33.88
CA ALA A 303 -19.84 -47.87 32.63
C ALA A 303 -21.24 -47.75 32.01
N VAL A 304 -22.00 -48.86 31.96
CA VAL A 304 -23.38 -48.88 31.46
C VAL A 304 -24.31 -48.02 32.30
N LYS A 305 -24.24 -48.11 33.63
CA LYS A 305 -25.03 -47.22 34.51
C LYS A 305 -24.73 -45.75 34.30
N GLN A 306 -23.48 -45.38 34.03
CA GLN A 306 -23.12 -43.98 33.72
C GLN A 306 -23.75 -43.51 32.41
N VAL A 307 -23.90 -44.41 31.42
CA VAL A 307 -24.69 -44.10 30.22
C VAL A 307 -26.14 -43.84 30.61
N GLU A 308 -26.77 -44.77 31.33
CA GLU A 308 -28.20 -44.73 31.70
C GLU A 308 -28.57 -43.53 32.59
N GLU A 309 -27.71 -43.18 33.55
CA GLU A 309 -27.95 -42.11 34.53
C GLU A 309 -27.64 -40.70 34.01
N ALA A 310 -27.06 -40.56 32.82
CA ALA A 310 -26.72 -39.28 32.23
C ALA A 310 -27.98 -38.47 31.85
N LYS A 311 -28.48 -37.64 32.77
CA LYS A 311 -29.65 -36.79 32.52
C LYS A 311 -29.42 -35.85 31.34
N PRO A 312 -30.43 -35.60 30.49
CA PRO A 312 -30.36 -34.53 29.48
C PRO A 312 -30.12 -33.19 30.19
N ASP A 313 -29.00 -32.54 29.90
CA ASP A 313 -28.73 -31.18 30.37
C ASP A 313 -29.44 -30.19 29.42
N PRO A 314 -30.43 -29.41 29.90
CA PRO A 314 -31.16 -28.46 29.06
C PRO A 314 -30.28 -27.30 28.55
N ASN A 315 -29.08 -27.12 29.11
CA ASN A 315 -28.10 -26.12 28.68
C ASN A 315 -26.92 -26.74 27.91
N ALA A 316 -26.94 -28.05 27.64
CA ALA A 316 -25.87 -28.72 26.90
C ALA A 316 -25.66 -28.02 25.55
N PRO A 317 -24.42 -27.64 25.20
CA PRO A 317 -24.16 -27.03 23.90
C PRO A 317 -24.49 -28.01 22.76
N GLY A 318 -24.97 -27.47 21.66
CA GLY A 318 -25.17 -28.18 20.39
C GLY A 318 -24.10 -27.79 19.37
N ASN A 319 -23.91 -28.63 18.35
CA ASN A 319 -22.99 -28.31 17.25
C ASN A 319 -23.75 -27.71 16.06
N LEU A 320 -23.22 -26.64 15.49
CA LEU A 320 -23.65 -26.14 14.19
C LEU A 320 -22.58 -26.49 13.17
N LEU A 321 -22.94 -27.36 12.22
CA LEU A 321 -22.10 -27.70 11.08
C LEU A 321 -22.53 -26.84 9.89
N LEU A 322 -21.67 -25.91 9.46
CA LEU A 322 -21.92 -25.08 8.30
C LEU A 322 -21.09 -25.55 7.11
N THR A 323 -21.76 -25.74 5.99
CA THR A 323 -21.12 -25.85 4.67
C THR A 323 -21.45 -24.61 3.85
N THR A 324 -20.52 -24.18 3.00
CA THR A 324 -20.73 -23.04 2.10
C THR A 324 -20.65 -23.53 0.65
N VAL A 325 -21.59 -23.11 -0.18
CA VAL A 325 -21.61 -23.43 -1.63
C VAL A 325 -21.83 -22.15 -2.43
N LEU A 326 -21.31 -22.12 -3.66
CA LEU A 326 -21.51 -20.99 -4.57
C LEU A 326 -22.96 -20.88 -5.03
N ALA A 327 -23.56 -22.01 -5.42
CA ALA A 327 -24.96 -22.16 -5.79
C ALA A 327 -25.56 -23.48 -5.29
N GLU A 328 -26.88 -23.60 -5.30
CA GLU A 328 -27.55 -24.86 -4.96
C GLU A 328 -27.03 -26.01 -5.83
N GLY A 329 -26.74 -27.15 -5.20
CA GLY A 329 -26.21 -28.34 -5.89
C GLY A 329 -24.73 -28.28 -6.29
N THR A 330 -24.03 -27.18 -6.04
CA THR A 330 -22.57 -27.11 -6.28
C THR A 330 -21.77 -27.74 -5.13
N PRO A 331 -20.53 -28.19 -5.38
CA PRO A 331 -19.68 -28.73 -4.31
C PRO A 331 -19.40 -27.71 -3.19
N PRO A 332 -19.24 -28.16 -1.94
CA PRO A 332 -18.82 -27.30 -0.84
C PRO A 332 -17.46 -26.64 -1.10
N LEU A 333 -17.38 -25.35 -0.79
CA LEU A 333 -16.15 -24.58 -0.82
C LEU A 333 -15.20 -25.11 0.26
N ASN A 334 -13.94 -25.32 -0.11
CA ASN A 334 -12.88 -25.73 0.82
C ASN A 334 -12.24 -24.53 1.55
N VAL A 335 -12.66 -23.31 1.24
CA VAL A 335 -12.25 -22.11 1.96
C VAL A 335 -13.44 -21.17 2.06
N SER A 336 -13.84 -20.85 3.28
CA SER A 336 -14.82 -19.81 3.55
C SER A 336 -14.59 -19.25 4.94
N GLU A 337 -15.10 -18.05 5.17
CA GLU A 337 -15.17 -17.45 6.49
C GLU A 337 -16.62 -17.52 6.96
N CYS A 338 -16.86 -18.08 8.14
CA CYS A 338 -18.18 -18.12 8.75
C CYS A 338 -18.17 -17.45 10.12
N SER A 339 -19.15 -16.61 10.38
CA SER A 339 -19.35 -15.89 11.64
C SER A 339 -20.75 -16.19 12.18
N ILE A 340 -20.85 -16.36 13.49
CA ILE A 340 -22.11 -16.61 14.19
C ILE A 340 -22.47 -15.39 15.01
N TYR A 341 -23.71 -14.93 14.89
CA TYR A 341 -24.25 -13.82 15.65
C TYR A 341 -25.44 -14.25 16.49
N SER A 342 -25.53 -13.74 17.72
CA SER A 342 -26.76 -13.81 18.52
C SER A 342 -27.66 -12.62 18.21
N GLN A 343 -28.98 -12.83 18.22
CA GLN A 343 -29.94 -11.74 18.20
C GLN A 343 -30.19 -11.25 19.63
N GLN A 344 -29.78 -10.02 19.96
CA GLN A 344 -30.09 -9.36 21.23
C GLN A 344 -31.12 -8.24 21.03
N GLY A 345 -32.39 -8.60 20.78
CA GLY A 345 -33.50 -7.62 20.76
C GLY A 345 -33.17 -6.31 20.00
N ASP A 346 -33.48 -5.17 20.62
CA ASP A 346 -33.29 -3.82 20.03
C ASP A 346 -31.81 -3.35 19.98
N ALA A 347 -30.86 -4.11 20.55
CA ALA A 347 -29.44 -3.71 20.66
C ALA A 347 -28.57 -4.12 19.46
N GLY A 348 -29.14 -4.77 18.44
CA GLY A 348 -28.42 -5.23 17.25
C GLY A 348 -27.87 -6.65 17.37
N ARG A 349 -27.04 -7.06 16.39
CA ARG A 349 -26.43 -8.39 16.31
C ARG A 349 -25.07 -8.39 17.02
N GLN A 350 -24.82 -9.32 17.94
CA GLN A 350 -23.51 -9.50 18.59
C GLN A 350 -22.81 -10.73 18.01
N GLN A 351 -21.56 -10.59 17.58
CA GLN A 351 -20.76 -11.73 17.12
C GLN A 351 -20.39 -12.62 18.31
N VAL A 352 -20.75 -13.89 18.21
CA VAL A 352 -20.50 -14.92 19.23
C VAL A 352 -19.25 -15.71 18.89
N ASP A 353 -19.05 -16.02 17.60
CA ASP A 353 -17.90 -16.81 17.14
C ASP A 353 -17.54 -16.49 15.68
N ARG A 354 -16.32 -16.87 15.28
CA ARG A 354 -15.78 -16.70 13.92
C ARG A 354 -14.80 -17.80 13.58
N HIS A 355 -15.04 -18.51 12.49
CA HIS A 355 -14.12 -19.48 11.92
C HIS A 355 -13.67 -19.09 10.52
N VAL A 356 -12.37 -19.23 10.28
CA VAL A 356 -11.75 -19.18 8.95
C VAL A 356 -11.04 -20.50 8.80
N THR A 357 -11.45 -21.32 7.82
CA THR A 357 -10.94 -22.68 7.66
C THR A 357 -10.64 -22.97 6.20
N HIS A 358 -9.69 -23.89 5.99
CA HIS A 358 -9.38 -24.49 4.69
C HIS A 358 -10.02 -25.89 4.56
N ALA A 359 -11.16 -26.05 5.22
CA ALA A 359 -11.98 -27.26 5.20
C ALA A 359 -13.35 -26.93 4.60
N THR A 360 -14.06 -27.96 4.15
CA THR A 360 -15.41 -27.84 3.58
C THR A 360 -16.50 -27.56 4.61
N GLU A 361 -16.17 -27.73 5.90
CA GLU A 361 -17.10 -27.65 7.01
C GLU A 361 -16.55 -26.78 8.13
N HIS A 362 -17.42 -25.96 8.72
CA HIS A 362 -17.18 -25.25 9.97
C HIS A 362 -18.02 -25.88 11.08
N VAL A 363 -17.42 -26.17 12.23
CA VAL A 363 -18.12 -26.74 13.38
C VAL A 363 -18.10 -25.74 14.52
N PHE A 364 -19.25 -25.20 14.91
CA PHE A 364 -19.40 -24.28 16.05
C PHE A 364 -20.09 -24.99 17.21
N LYS A 365 -19.53 -24.94 18.42
CA LYS A 365 -20.16 -25.48 19.63
C LYS A 365 -20.85 -24.34 20.36
N LEU A 366 -22.18 -24.31 20.32
CA LEU A 366 -23.00 -23.17 20.74
C LEU A 366 -24.01 -23.59 21.82
N PRO A 367 -24.28 -22.76 22.83
CA PRO A 367 -25.41 -22.97 23.73
C PRO A 367 -26.75 -23.08 22.97
N PRO A 368 -27.79 -23.68 23.57
CA PRO A 368 -29.12 -23.71 22.97
C PRO A 368 -29.67 -22.29 22.76
N GLY A 369 -30.21 -22.02 21.57
CA GLY A 369 -30.68 -20.67 21.23
C GLY A 369 -30.96 -20.43 19.75
N GLN A 370 -31.24 -19.18 19.41
CA GLN A 370 -31.43 -18.69 18.04
C GLN A 370 -30.23 -17.85 17.63
N TYR A 371 -29.67 -18.12 16.45
CA TYR A 371 -28.49 -17.47 15.92
C TYR A 371 -28.69 -17.09 14.46
N ILE A 372 -27.82 -16.19 13.98
CA ILE A 372 -27.66 -15.89 12.55
C ILE A 372 -26.27 -16.35 12.17
N ALA A 373 -26.19 -17.31 11.26
CA ALA A 373 -24.96 -17.71 10.62
C ALA A 373 -24.74 -16.84 9.38
N THR A 374 -23.54 -16.30 9.22
CA THR A 374 -23.12 -15.62 7.99
C THR A 374 -21.87 -16.31 7.46
N CYS A 375 -21.84 -16.66 6.18
CA CYS A 375 -20.62 -17.15 5.54
C CYS A 375 -20.27 -16.29 4.33
N SER A 376 -18.98 -16.12 4.08
CA SER A 376 -18.46 -15.35 2.95
C SER A 376 -17.29 -16.05 2.26
N TYR A 377 -17.18 -15.78 0.97
CA TYR A 377 -16.05 -16.14 0.14
C TYR A 377 -15.88 -15.10 -0.97
N GLY A 378 -14.66 -14.56 -1.11
CA GLY A 378 -14.41 -13.38 -1.96
C GLY A 378 -15.29 -12.19 -1.55
N SER A 379 -16.04 -11.62 -2.49
CA SER A 379 -16.98 -10.53 -2.23
C SER A 379 -18.42 -11.00 -1.99
N ALA A 380 -18.68 -12.31 -2.04
CA ALA A 380 -20.00 -12.88 -1.83
C ALA A 380 -20.22 -13.29 -0.36
N SER A 381 -21.45 -13.10 0.12
CA SER A 381 -21.87 -13.53 1.45
C SER A 381 -23.33 -13.97 1.45
N ALA A 382 -23.66 -14.88 2.36
CA ALA A 382 -25.04 -15.27 2.67
C ALA A 382 -25.25 -15.31 4.17
N GLU A 383 -26.50 -15.15 4.58
CA GLU A 383 -26.92 -15.30 5.97
C GLU A 383 -28.12 -16.24 6.11
N LYS A 384 -28.17 -16.97 7.23
CA LYS A 384 -29.27 -17.88 7.56
C LYS A 384 -29.55 -17.87 9.06
N GLN A 385 -30.83 -17.84 9.42
CA GLN A 385 -31.25 -18.05 10.81
C GLN A 385 -31.18 -19.53 11.16
N VAL A 386 -30.57 -19.85 12.29
CA VAL A 386 -30.35 -21.23 12.76
C VAL A 386 -30.74 -21.37 14.22
N SER A 387 -31.35 -22.50 14.56
CA SER A 387 -31.77 -22.81 15.92
C SER A 387 -30.96 -23.99 16.46
N ILE A 388 -30.30 -23.79 17.59
CA ILE A 388 -29.50 -24.81 18.27
C ILE A 388 -30.31 -25.38 19.42
N MET A 389 -30.47 -26.71 19.42
CA MET A 389 -31.12 -27.45 20.51
C MET A 389 -30.09 -28.03 21.46
N ALA A 390 -30.47 -28.23 22.72
CA ALA A 390 -29.59 -28.78 23.73
C ALA A 390 -29.10 -30.19 23.38
N GLY A 391 -27.77 -30.36 23.36
CA GLY A 391 -27.12 -31.64 23.10
C GLY A 391 -27.40 -32.25 21.72
N LYS A 392 -27.84 -31.44 20.75
CA LYS A 392 -28.06 -31.86 19.35
C LYS A 392 -27.27 -30.99 18.40
N GLY A 393 -26.76 -31.61 17.33
CA GLY A 393 -26.10 -30.92 16.24
C GLY A 393 -27.05 -30.69 15.07
N VAL A 394 -26.87 -29.57 14.40
CA VAL A 394 -27.63 -29.14 13.23
C VAL A 394 -26.66 -28.90 12.08
N GLY A 395 -26.96 -29.49 10.92
CA GLY A 395 -26.22 -29.26 9.68
C GLY A 395 -26.96 -28.29 8.79
N GLU A 396 -26.29 -27.20 8.40
CA GLU A 396 -26.84 -26.18 7.52
C GLU A 396 -25.90 -25.89 6.35
N GLN A 397 -26.50 -25.59 5.20
CA GLN A 397 -25.79 -25.15 4.02
C GLN A 397 -26.13 -23.69 3.73
N LEU A 398 -25.11 -22.86 3.54
CA LEU A 398 -25.24 -21.47 3.10
C LEU A 398 -24.88 -21.37 1.62
N VAL A 399 -25.87 -20.98 0.82
CA VAL A 399 -25.74 -20.74 -0.62
C VAL A 399 -25.40 -19.28 -0.83
N LEU A 400 -24.19 -18.98 -1.31
CA LEU A 400 -23.73 -17.61 -1.52
C LEU A 400 -24.44 -16.90 -2.70
N ASN A 401 -25.08 -17.67 -3.57
CA ASN A 401 -25.65 -17.20 -4.83
C ASN A 401 -24.61 -16.40 -5.63
N ALA A 402 -23.45 -17.01 -5.83
CA ALA A 402 -22.26 -16.37 -6.37
C ALA A 402 -21.69 -17.15 -7.55
N GLY A 403 -21.08 -16.43 -8.49
CA GLY A 403 -20.30 -16.99 -9.58
C GLY A 403 -18.85 -16.52 -9.50
N GLU A 404 -18.03 -17.11 -10.36
CA GLU A 404 -16.62 -16.78 -10.49
C GLU A 404 -16.38 -15.98 -11.76
N LEU A 405 -15.46 -15.03 -11.70
CA LEU A 405 -15.02 -14.24 -12.83
C LEU A 405 -13.51 -14.33 -12.95
N ASN A 406 -13.05 -14.87 -14.07
CA ASN A 406 -11.67 -14.82 -14.49
C ASN A 406 -11.53 -13.76 -15.57
N MET A 407 -10.60 -12.82 -15.40
CA MET A 407 -10.41 -11.77 -16.39
C MET A 407 -8.95 -11.43 -16.61
N HIS A 408 -8.62 -11.10 -17.85
CA HIS A 408 -7.32 -10.59 -18.27
C HIS A 408 -7.49 -9.47 -19.30
N GLY A 409 -6.45 -8.66 -19.46
CA GLY A 409 -6.41 -7.61 -20.46
C GLY A 409 -5.50 -7.94 -21.61
N VAL A 410 -5.83 -7.46 -22.81
CA VAL A 410 -4.96 -7.53 -23.99
C VAL A 410 -4.85 -6.16 -24.65
N LEU A 411 -3.75 -5.90 -25.34
CA LEU A 411 -3.61 -4.66 -26.13
C LEU A 411 -4.49 -4.67 -27.38
N HIS A 412 -4.76 -5.86 -27.93
CA HIS A 412 -5.57 -6.10 -29.11
C HIS A 412 -6.19 -7.49 -29.02
N ALA A 413 -7.31 -7.72 -29.70
CA ALA A 413 -8.05 -8.98 -29.63
C ALA A 413 -7.17 -10.19 -29.98
N GLY A 414 -7.11 -11.18 -29.09
CA GLY A 414 -6.29 -12.38 -29.25
C GLY A 414 -4.78 -12.19 -29.03
N GLY A 415 -4.35 -11.02 -28.55
CA GLY A 415 -2.97 -10.77 -28.14
C GLY A 415 -2.61 -11.40 -26.79
N ASP A 416 -1.35 -11.23 -26.38
CA ASP A 416 -0.88 -11.71 -25.08
C ASP A 416 -1.49 -10.91 -23.91
N PRO A 417 -1.84 -11.57 -22.80
CA PRO A 417 -2.29 -10.90 -21.59
C PRO A 417 -1.28 -9.90 -21.02
N VAL A 418 -1.71 -8.67 -20.76
CA VAL A 418 -0.87 -7.63 -20.15
C VAL A 418 -0.82 -7.77 -18.63
N ASN A 419 0.35 -7.52 -18.05
CA ASN A 419 0.49 -7.47 -16.61
C ASN A 419 0.03 -6.10 -16.09
N SER A 420 -1.13 -6.07 -15.43
CA SER A 420 -1.72 -4.87 -14.85
C SER A 420 -1.93 -5.03 -13.35
N ASP A 421 -1.97 -3.92 -12.64
CA ASP A 421 -2.30 -3.79 -11.23
C ASP A 421 -3.56 -2.93 -11.01
N ASP A 422 -4.39 -2.75 -12.03
CA ASP A 422 -5.62 -1.96 -11.92
C ASP A 422 -6.80 -2.67 -12.57
N TYR A 423 -7.29 -3.72 -11.91
CA TYR A 423 -8.53 -4.41 -12.26
C TYR A 423 -9.65 -3.99 -11.31
N ARG A 424 -10.81 -3.62 -11.86
CA ARG A 424 -11.95 -3.10 -11.09
C ARG A 424 -13.26 -3.70 -11.57
N ILE A 425 -14.12 -3.99 -10.61
CA ILE A 425 -15.50 -4.39 -10.83
C ILE A 425 -16.39 -3.29 -10.29
N TYR A 426 -17.27 -2.77 -11.14
CA TYR A 426 -18.28 -1.79 -10.77
C TYR A 426 -19.68 -2.39 -10.83
N ARG A 427 -20.58 -1.83 -10.03
CA ARG A 427 -22.02 -2.04 -10.12
C ARG A 427 -22.70 -0.70 -10.35
N GLU A 428 -23.64 -0.66 -11.29
CA GLU A 428 -24.50 0.51 -11.49
C GLU A 428 -25.59 0.50 -10.42
N THR A 429 -25.73 1.60 -9.67
CA THR A 429 -26.77 1.78 -8.67
C THR A 429 -27.48 3.11 -8.91
N THR A 430 -28.69 3.26 -8.36
CA THR A 430 -29.43 4.52 -8.43
C THR A 430 -29.29 5.24 -7.10
N ASP A 431 -28.84 6.50 -7.13
CA ASP A 431 -28.77 7.32 -5.93
C ASP A 431 -30.17 7.79 -5.49
N ALA A 432 -30.24 8.46 -4.32
CA ALA A 432 -31.49 8.97 -3.77
C ALA A 432 -32.20 10.01 -4.67
N SER A 433 -31.51 10.57 -5.67
CA SER A 433 -32.06 11.52 -6.64
C SER A 433 -32.61 10.86 -7.91
N GLY A 434 -32.50 9.53 -8.03
CA GLY A 434 -32.90 8.79 -9.23
C GLY A 434 -31.83 8.76 -10.32
N LYS A 435 -30.61 9.25 -10.05
CA LYS A 435 -29.50 9.24 -11.01
C LYS A 435 -28.73 7.94 -10.90
N THR A 436 -28.40 7.35 -12.05
CA THR A 436 -27.50 6.19 -12.11
C THR A 436 -26.07 6.62 -11.79
N ILE A 437 -25.45 5.95 -10.82
CA ILE A 437 -24.06 6.12 -10.42
C ILE A 437 -23.33 4.78 -10.52
N ARG A 438 -22.01 4.83 -10.74
CA ARG A 438 -21.14 3.66 -10.73
C ARG A 438 -20.49 3.55 -9.36
N GLN A 439 -20.74 2.46 -8.65
CA GLN A 439 -20.10 2.14 -7.39
C GLN A 439 -19.05 1.06 -7.61
N GLN A 440 -17.82 1.28 -7.12
CA GLN A 440 -16.81 0.23 -7.12
C GLN A 440 -17.22 -0.87 -6.15
N PHE A 441 -17.27 -2.10 -6.64
CA PHE A 441 -17.70 -3.29 -5.91
C PHE A 441 -16.53 -4.16 -5.47
N ALA A 442 -15.58 -4.42 -6.38
CA ALA A 442 -14.35 -5.17 -6.11
C ALA A 442 -13.18 -4.59 -6.91
N PHE A 443 -11.95 -4.87 -6.48
CA PHE A 443 -10.74 -4.47 -7.19
C PHE A 443 -9.59 -5.42 -6.89
N SER A 444 -8.60 -5.47 -7.78
CA SER A 444 -7.33 -6.13 -7.55
C SER A 444 -6.21 -5.18 -7.96
N ASN A 445 -5.28 -4.95 -7.03
CA ASN A 445 -4.07 -4.16 -7.23
C ASN A 445 -2.80 -5.01 -7.31
N LEU A 446 -2.97 -6.30 -7.58
CA LEU A 446 -1.87 -7.24 -7.74
C LEU A 446 -1.42 -7.23 -9.20
N HIS A 447 -0.11 -7.08 -9.41
CA HIS A 447 0.52 -7.16 -10.73
C HIS A 447 0.39 -8.58 -11.26
N ASN A 448 -0.66 -8.83 -12.05
CA ASN A 448 -0.94 -10.11 -12.65
C ASN A 448 -1.46 -9.95 -14.07
N THR A 449 -1.20 -10.97 -14.89
CA THR A 449 -1.76 -11.09 -16.24
C THR A 449 -3.21 -11.56 -16.23
N LYS A 450 -3.64 -12.25 -15.17
CA LYS A 450 -5.01 -12.74 -14.98
C LYS A 450 -5.40 -12.60 -13.53
N VAL A 451 -6.63 -12.17 -13.28
CA VAL A 451 -7.20 -12.02 -11.93
C VAL A 451 -8.51 -12.79 -11.81
N HIS A 452 -8.79 -13.21 -10.58
CA HIS A 452 -9.98 -13.98 -10.23
C HIS A 452 -10.81 -13.20 -9.20
N PHE A 453 -12.12 -13.15 -9.40
CA PHE A 453 -13.08 -12.61 -8.46
C PHE A 453 -14.21 -13.61 -8.21
N THR A 454 -14.66 -13.71 -6.96
CA THR A 454 -15.93 -14.35 -6.61
C THR A 454 -16.95 -13.25 -6.32
N LEU A 455 -18.02 -13.21 -7.10
CA LEU A 455 -19.01 -12.14 -7.08
C LEU A 455 -20.41 -12.73 -6.89
N PRO A 456 -21.32 -12.07 -6.13
CA PRO A 456 -22.73 -12.40 -6.16
C PRO A 456 -23.28 -12.41 -7.59
N ALA A 457 -24.30 -13.22 -7.86
CA ALA A 457 -24.95 -13.22 -9.16
C ALA A 457 -25.58 -11.86 -9.49
N GLY A 458 -25.51 -11.46 -10.75
CA GLY A 458 -26.05 -10.19 -11.25
C GLY A 458 -25.16 -9.47 -12.26
N ASP A 459 -25.55 -8.25 -12.61
CA ASP A 459 -24.88 -7.44 -13.63
C ASP A 459 -23.78 -6.56 -13.04
N TYR A 460 -22.64 -6.50 -13.73
CA TYR A 460 -21.48 -5.73 -13.36
C TYR A 460 -20.82 -5.09 -14.59
N ILE A 461 -19.89 -4.17 -14.33
CA ILE A 461 -18.96 -3.64 -15.33
C ILE A 461 -17.57 -4.05 -14.88
N ALA A 462 -16.92 -4.93 -15.64
CA ALA A 462 -15.52 -5.23 -15.47
C ALA A 462 -14.69 -4.20 -16.21
N ALA A 463 -13.67 -3.66 -15.56
CA ALA A 463 -12.81 -2.65 -16.12
C ALA A 463 -11.36 -2.91 -15.72
N MET A 464 -10.45 -2.42 -16.55
CA MET A 464 -9.05 -2.37 -16.20
C MET A 464 -8.33 -1.20 -16.86
N SER A 465 -7.19 -0.82 -16.28
CA SER A 465 -6.29 0.16 -16.86
C SER A 465 -4.91 -0.46 -17.12
N TYR A 466 -4.23 -0.02 -18.17
CA TYR A 466 -2.84 -0.35 -18.43
C TYR A 466 -2.17 0.79 -19.19
N GLY A 467 -1.06 1.31 -18.67
CA GLY A 467 -0.41 2.50 -19.22
C GLY A 467 -1.30 3.74 -19.15
N LYS A 468 -1.71 4.29 -20.30
CA LYS A 468 -2.59 5.46 -20.41
C LYS A 468 -3.93 5.14 -21.08
N THR A 469 -4.29 3.86 -21.14
CA THR A 469 -5.55 3.37 -21.70
C THR A 469 -6.30 2.54 -20.65
N SER A 470 -7.59 2.32 -20.91
CA SER A 470 -8.48 1.50 -20.09
C SER A 470 -9.53 0.83 -20.96
N ALA A 471 -10.01 -0.33 -20.54
CA ALA A 471 -11.11 -1.06 -21.16
C ALA A 471 -12.20 -1.32 -20.13
N GLU A 472 -13.45 -1.34 -20.59
CA GLU A 472 -14.59 -1.76 -19.78
C GLU A 472 -15.55 -2.64 -20.59
N GLN A 473 -16.17 -3.60 -19.91
CA GLN A 473 -17.16 -4.51 -20.49
C GLN A 473 -18.27 -4.77 -19.48
N LYS A 474 -19.53 -4.67 -19.93
CA LYS A 474 -20.69 -5.12 -19.15
C LYS A 474 -20.72 -6.64 -19.12
N ILE A 475 -20.90 -7.22 -17.94
CA ILE A 475 -20.89 -8.66 -17.71
C ILE A 475 -22.07 -9.06 -16.82
N HIS A 476 -22.50 -10.30 -16.97
CA HIS A 476 -23.50 -10.93 -16.10
C HIS A 476 -22.86 -12.13 -15.41
N ILE A 477 -22.93 -12.17 -14.09
CA ILE A 477 -22.44 -13.30 -13.29
C ILE A 477 -23.61 -14.21 -12.94
N GLU A 478 -23.54 -15.46 -13.39
CA GLU A 478 -24.49 -16.49 -13.01
C GLU A 478 -23.99 -17.28 -11.79
N ALA A 479 -24.89 -17.64 -10.88
CA ALA A 479 -24.53 -18.39 -9.69
C ALA A 479 -24.01 -19.79 -10.03
N GLY A 480 -22.89 -20.20 -9.43
CA GLY A 480 -22.27 -21.51 -9.63
C GLY A 480 -21.55 -21.69 -10.96
N LYS A 481 -21.50 -20.66 -11.81
CA LYS A 481 -20.74 -20.67 -13.06
C LYS A 481 -19.44 -19.88 -12.93
N THR A 482 -18.48 -20.22 -13.78
CA THR A 482 -17.25 -19.48 -13.96
C THR A 482 -17.30 -18.80 -15.31
N GLU A 483 -17.25 -17.47 -15.31
CA GLU A 483 -17.15 -16.64 -16.50
C GLU A 483 -15.69 -16.28 -16.76
N GLU A 484 -15.29 -16.28 -18.03
CA GLU A 484 -13.96 -15.85 -18.47
C GLU A 484 -14.09 -14.75 -19.52
N ILE A 485 -13.45 -13.61 -19.26
CA ILE A 485 -13.52 -12.44 -20.15
C ILE A 485 -12.13 -11.93 -20.51
N GLU A 486 -12.02 -11.43 -21.73
CA GLU A 486 -10.86 -10.71 -22.25
C GLU A 486 -11.23 -9.24 -22.44
N LEU A 487 -10.54 -8.34 -21.74
CA LEU A 487 -10.71 -6.90 -21.91
C LEU A 487 -9.71 -6.39 -22.95
N ASN A 488 -10.22 -6.07 -24.15
CA ASN A 488 -9.40 -5.45 -25.20
C ASN A 488 -9.24 -3.95 -24.94
N LEU A 489 -8.01 -3.51 -24.72
CA LEU A 489 -7.62 -2.11 -24.50
C LEU A 489 -7.60 -1.26 -25.77
N HIS A 490 -7.71 -1.89 -26.94
CA HIS A 490 -7.63 -1.26 -28.25
C HIS A 490 -6.42 -0.33 -28.35
N ALA A 491 -5.24 -0.85 -28.01
CA ALA A 491 -4.06 -0.06 -27.69
C ALA A 491 -2.82 -0.50 -28.47
N GLY A 492 -1.96 0.47 -28.75
CA GLY A 492 -0.64 0.30 -29.32
C GLY A 492 0.45 0.75 -28.36
N THR A 493 1.69 0.42 -28.70
CA THR A 493 2.88 0.84 -27.98
C THR A 493 3.64 1.87 -28.80
N LEU A 494 3.89 3.04 -28.23
CA LEU A 494 4.65 4.12 -28.84
C LEU A 494 5.97 4.32 -28.10
N ARG A 495 7.08 4.02 -28.75
CA ARG A 495 8.44 4.26 -28.25
C ARG A 495 8.97 5.55 -28.85
N LEU A 496 9.31 6.51 -28.00
CA LEU A 496 9.87 7.79 -28.43
C LEU A 496 11.32 7.91 -27.97
N HIS A 497 12.15 8.47 -28.83
CA HIS A 497 13.45 9.02 -28.48
C HIS A 497 13.68 10.29 -29.29
N GLY A 498 14.40 11.26 -28.73
CA GLY A 498 14.78 12.44 -29.49
C GLY A 498 16.24 12.47 -29.85
N VAL A 499 16.54 13.19 -30.92
CA VAL A 499 17.89 13.36 -31.46
C VAL A 499 18.10 14.83 -31.80
N LEU A 500 19.36 15.26 -31.82
CA LEU A 500 19.70 16.62 -32.27
C LEU A 500 19.52 16.78 -33.78
N HIS A 501 19.79 15.71 -34.53
CA HIS A 501 19.70 15.63 -35.97
C HIS A 501 19.29 14.21 -36.36
N ALA A 502 18.72 14.04 -37.55
CA ALA A 502 18.21 12.75 -38.00
C ALA A 502 19.28 11.64 -37.93
N GLY A 503 18.95 10.53 -37.26
CA GLY A 503 19.87 9.40 -37.04
C GLY A 503 21.01 9.64 -36.05
N GLY A 504 20.98 10.75 -35.30
CA GLY A 504 21.93 11.05 -34.23
C GLY A 504 21.72 10.21 -32.96
N ASP A 505 22.53 10.46 -31.93
CA ASP A 505 22.42 9.76 -30.65
C ASP A 505 21.17 10.18 -29.85
N PRO A 506 20.46 9.23 -29.20
CA PRO A 506 19.31 9.53 -28.35
C PRO A 506 19.64 10.47 -27.18
N LEU A 507 18.81 11.50 -27.02
CA LEU A 507 18.93 12.52 -26.00
C LEU A 507 18.25 12.09 -24.70
N ASN A 508 18.94 12.31 -23.58
CA ASN A 508 18.40 12.07 -22.25
C ASN A 508 17.54 13.25 -21.77
N SER A 509 16.23 13.21 -22.02
CA SER A 509 15.30 14.28 -21.65
C SER A 509 14.28 13.83 -20.61
N ASP A 510 13.85 14.76 -19.78
CA ASP A 510 12.71 14.65 -18.87
C ASP A 510 11.43 15.28 -19.43
N ASP A 511 11.44 15.81 -20.66
CA ASP A 511 10.34 16.60 -21.22
C ASP A 511 9.63 15.94 -22.42
N TYR A 512 9.27 14.66 -22.28
CA TYR A 512 8.42 13.97 -23.26
C TYR A 512 6.95 14.15 -22.90
N ARG A 513 6.13 14.53 -23.90
CA ARG A 513 4.69 14.75 -23.72
C ARG A 513 3.91 14.18 -24.90
N ILE A 514 2.74 13.63 -24.61
CA ILE A 514 1.77 13.17 -25.60
C ILE A 514 0.52 14.03 -25.49
N TYR A 515 0.11 14.61 -26.61
CA TYR A 515 -1.12 15.39 -26.73
C TYR A 515 -2.12 14.71 -27.66
N ARG A 516 -3.40 14.99 -27.43
CA ARG A 516 -4.51 14.72 -28.36
C ARG A 516 -5.21 16.03 -28.67
N GLU A 517 -5.50 16.28 -29.94
CA GLU A 517 -6.34 17.40 -30.33
C GLU A 517 -7.80 17.05 -30.05
N THR A 518 -8.48 17.90 -29.28
CA THR A 518 -9.90 17.79 -28.97
C THR A 518 -10.61 19.09 -29.30
N THR A 519 -11.94 19.08 -29.34
CA THR A 519 -12.75 20.28 -29.55
C THR A 519 -13.39 20.66 -28.23
N ASP A 520 -13.20 21.90 -27.79
CA ASP A 520 -13.86 22.40 -26.58
C ASP A 520 -15.35 22.67 -26.81
N ALA A 521 -16.08 23.03 -25.74
CA ALA A 521 -17.51 23.31 -25.80
C ALA A 521 -17.88 24.50 -26.71
N SER A 522 -16.90 25.33 -27.11
CA SER A 522 -17.07 26.46 -28.03
C SER A 522 -16.79 26.11 -29.49
N GLY A 523 -16.40 24.87 -29.78
CA GLY A 523 -16.05 24.43 -31.13
C GLY A 523 -14.59 24.72 -31.51
N LYS A 524 -13.73 25.14 -30.57
CA LYS A 524 -12.32 25.44 -30.84
C LYS A 524 -11.44 24.21 -30.59
N THR A 525 -10.49 23.96 -31.49
CA THR A 525 -9.47 22.93 -31.28
C THR A 525 -8.54 23.30 -30.13
N VAL A 526 -8.41 22.40 -29.16
CA VAL A 526 -7.53 22.52 -28.00
C VAL A 526 -6.65 21.26 -27.89
N ARG A 527 -5.43 21.42 -27.34
CA ARG A 527 -4.53 20.29 -27.07
C ARG A 527 -4.77 19.78 -25.65
N GLN A 528 -5.20 18.54 -25.50
CA GLN A 528 -5.29 17.85 -24.22
C GLN A 528 -4.02 17.02 -24.00
N GLN A 529 -3.34 17.22 -22.87
CA GLN A 529 -2.20 16.39 -22.49
C GLN A 529 -2.68 15.03 -21.98
N ILE A 530 -2.22 13.95 -22.62
CA ILE A 530 -2.58 12.56 -22.30
C ILE A 530 -1.52 11.92 -21.41
N ALA A 531 -0.25 12.20 -21.69
CA ALA A 531 0.87 11.67 -20.94
C ALA A 531 2.01 12.68 -20.88
N PHE A 532 2.79 12.61 -19.81
CA PHE A 532 4.08 13.27 -19.69
C PHE A 532 5.02 12.39 -18.88
N VAL A 533 6.31 12.59 -19.11
CA VAL A 533 7.40 12.03 -18.31
C VAL A 533 8.01 13.18 -17.51
N ASN A 534 8.52 12.89 -16.32
CA ASN A 534 9.19 13.86 -15.43
C ASN A 534 10.55 13.34 -14.93
N LEU A 535 11.12 12.38 -15.64
CA LEU A 535 12.38 11.73 -15.33
C LEU A 535 13.20 11.66 -16.60
N HIS A 536 14.51 11.84 -16.47
CA HIS A 536 15.43 11.80 -17.60
C HIS A 536 15.53 10.38 -18.18
N TYR A 537 15.08 10.22 -19.42
CA TYR A 537 15.24 8.99 -20.18
C TYR A 537 15.73 9.27 -21.61
N THR A 538 16.52 8.34 -22.15
CA THR A 538 16.91 8.35 -23.58
C THR A 538 15.80 7.81 -24.48
N ASN A 539 14.97 6.92 -23.95
CA ASN A 539 13.83 6.31 -24.63
C ASN A 539 12.67 6.22 -23.66
N VAL A 540 11.48 6.60 -24.11
CA VAL A 540 10.24 6.49 -23.32
C VAL A 540 9.23 5.65 -24.08
N THR A 541 8.49 4.81 -23.35
CA THR A 541 7.45 3.97 -23.93
C THR A 541 6.10 4.37 -23.35
N PHE A 542 5.14 4.63 -24.24
CA PHE A 542 3.75 4.91 -23.89
C PHE A 542 2.85 3.82 -24.46
N THR A 543 1.98 3.27 -23.63
CA THR A 543 0.85 2.45 -24.10
C THR A 543 -0.39 3.33 -24.17
N LEU A 544 -0.92 3.50 -25.38
CA LEU A 544 -1.98 4.45 -25.71
C LEU A 544 -3.08 3.73 -26.48
N SER A 545 -4.33 4.15 -26.32
CA SER A 545 -5.42 3.70 -27.19
C SER A 545 -5.10 4.04 -28.66
N ALA A 546 -5.61 3.27 -29.60
CA ALA A 546 -5.42 3.54 -31.03
C ALA A 546 -6.02 4.91 -31.42
N GLY A 547 -5.36 5.60 -32.36
CA GLY A 547 -5.79 6.90 -32.86
C GLY A 547 -4.65 7.91 -33.03
N ASP A 548 -5.03 9.15 -33.33
CA ASP A 548 -4.09 10.23 -33.64
C ASP A 548 -3.64 11.00 -32.40
N TYR A 549 -2.33 11.26 -32.33
CA TYR A 549 -1.66 11.99 -31.25
C TYR A 549 -0.60 12.94 -31.79
N ILE A 550 -0.14 13.83 -30.93
CA ILE A 550 1.06 14.66 -31.15
C ILE A 550 2.07 14.27 -30.10
N ALA A 551 3.20 13.71 -30.55
CA ALA A 551 4.37 13.46 -29.73
C ALA A 551 5.20 14.74 -29.65
N PHE A 552 5.59 15.13 -28.45
CA PHE A 552 6.41 16.31 -28.20
C PHE A 552 7.61 15.94 -27.33
N MET A 553 8.74 16.57 -27.61
CA MET A 553 9.91 16.53 -26.74
C MET A 553 10.60 17.88 -26.67
N GLY A 554 10.92 18.33 -25.47
CA GLY A 554 11.84 19.43 -25.22
C GLY A 554 13.24 18.93 -24.84
N TYR A 555 14.29 19.65 -25.21
CA TYR A 555 15.63 19.46 -24.68
C TYR A 555 16.47 20.75 -24.81
N GLY A 556 16.91 21.32 -23.69
CA GLY A 556 17.45 22.67 -23.69
C GLY A 556 16.40 23.66 -24.23
N GLN A 557 16.77 24.48 -25.23
CA GLN A 557 15.84 25.44 -25.83
C GLN A 557 15.29 24.99 -27.18
N ALA A 558 15.61 23.75 -27.56
CA ALA A 558 15.07 23.09 -28.74
C ALA A 558 13.90 22.18 -28.36
N SER A 559 13.00 21.97 -29.30
CA SER A 559 11.87 21.07 -29.14
C SER A 559 11.43 20.52 -30.48
N ALA A 560 10.91 19.31 -30.48
CA ALA A 560 10.32 18.66 -31.64
C ALA A 560 8.86 18.33 -31.37
N GLU A 561 8.02 18.45 -32.40
CA GLU A 561 6.66 17.89 -32.39
C GLU A 561 6.40 17.08 -33.67
N GLN A 562 5.73 15.94 -33.51
CA GLN A 562 5.36 15.08 -34.64
C GLN A 562 3.94 14.52 -34.43
N LYS A 563 3.11 14.60 -35.47
CA LYS A 563 1.82 13.90 -35.52
C LYS A 563 2.08 12.40 -35.72
N VAL A 564 1.47 11.58 -34.89
CA VAL A 564 1.64 10.12 -34.89
C VAL A 564 0.28 9.44 -34.82
N HIS A 565 0.11 8.37 -35.58
CA HIS A 565 -1.07 7.51 -35.51
C HIS A 565 -0.69 6.21 -34.80
N VAL A 566 -1.28 5.99 -33.62
CA VAL A 566 -1.08 4.76 -32.84
C VAL A 566 -1.99 3.67 -33.37
N GLU A 567 -1.39 2.58 -33.83
CA GLU A 567 -2.12 1.40 -34.32
C GLU A 567 -2.31 0.36 -33.22
N GLU A 568 -3.51 -0.24 -33.16
CA GLU A 568 -3.85 -1.30 -32.20
C GLU A 568 -2.91 -2.51 -32.37
N GLY A 569 -2.38 -3.04 -31.25
CA GLY A 569 -1.50 -4.20 -31.20
C GLY A 569 -0.08 -3.98 -31.74
N LYS A 570 0.23 -2.82 -32.32
CA LYS A 570 1.57 -2.55 -32.89
C LYS A 570 2.48 -1.81 -31.92
N ALA A 571 3.77 -2.12 -32.01
CA ALA A 571 4.82 -1.30 -31.43
C ALA A 571 5.43 -0.41 -32.53
N GLN A 572 5.37 0.90 -32.32
CA GLN A 572 5.93 1.90 -33.22
C GLN A 572 7.04 2.65 -32.52
N GLU A 573 8.12 2.90 -33.26
CA GLU A 573 9.26 3.68 -32.78
C GLU A 573 9.34 4.97 -33.58
N ILE A 574 9.39 6.10 -32.87
CA ILE A 574 9.39 7.44 -33.46
C ILE A 574 10.61 8.20 -32.95
N GLU A 575 11.44 8.61 -33.90
CA GLU A 575 12.55 9.53 -33.69
C GLU A 575 12.03 10.97 -33.78
N LEU A 576 12.19 11.74 -32.71
CA LEU A 576 11.86 13.16 -32.66
C LEU A 576 13.12 13.98 -32.96
N ASN A 577 13.28 14.45 -34.19
CA ASN A 577 14.40 15.31 -34.57
C ASN A 577 14.16 16.75 -34.09
N LEU A 578 15.02 17.24 -33.20
CA LEU A 578 14.96 18.59 -32.65
C LEU A 578 15.50 19.67 -33.61
N HIS A 579 16.15 19.27 -34.71
CA HIS A 579 16.79 20.17 -35.66
C HIS A 579 17.71 21.18 -34.95
N ALA A 580 18.59 20.67 -34.09
CA ALA A 580 19.32 21.45 -33.11
C ALA A 580 20.83 21.15 -33.11
N GLY A 581 21.61 22.15 -32.73
CA GLY A 581 23.04 22.04 -32.49
C GLY A 581 23.39 22.43 -31.06
N ARG A 582 24.69 22.35 -30.72
CA ARG A 582 25.22 22.76 -29.42
C ARG A 582 26.11 23.99 -29.58
N LEU A 583 25.85 25.00 -28.76
CA LEU A 583 26.70 26.19 -28.64
C LEU A 583 27.44 26.12 -27.31
N HIS A 584 28.76 26.01 -27.37
CA HIS A 584 29.64 26.05 -26.21
C HIS A 584 30.27 27.44 -26.10
N ILE A 585 30.00 28.15 -25.01
CA ILE A 585 30.56 29.47 -24.76
C ILE A 585 31.63 29.37 -23.67
N THR A 586 32.83 29.85 -23.98
CA THR A 586 33.94 29.96 -23.02
C THR A 586 34.38 31.42 -22.94
N PRO A 587 34.09 32.13 -21.83
CA PRO A 587 34.56 33.48 -21.67
C PRO A 587 36.03 33.51 -21.22
N LEU A 588 36.85 34.41 -21.76
CA LEU A 588 38.28 34.52 -21.47
C LEU A 588 38.66 35.92 -20.98
N ASP A 589 39.71 36.03 -20.15
CA ASP A 589 40.26 37.31 -19.68
C ASP A 589 41.07 38.06 -20.75
N ALA A 590 41.69 37.32 -21.66
CA ALA A 590 42.43 37.80 -22.82
C ALA A 590 42.34 36.77 -23.96
N PRO A 591 42.70 37.11 -25.21
CA PRO A 591 42.79 36.11 -26.29
C PRO A 591 43.76 34.98 -25.91
N GLY A 592 43.28 33.72 -25.94
CA GLY A 592 44.05 32.55 -25.47
C GLY A 592 44.32 32.51 -23.96
N GLY A 593 43.63 33.35 -23.18
CA GLY A 593 43.76 33.47 -21.73
C GLY A 593 43.01 32.40 -20.95
N LYS A 594 42.81 32.60 -19.65
CA LYS A 594 42.13 31.64 -18.78
C LYS A 594 40.61 31.81 -18.85
N PRO A 595 39.83 30.70 -18.78
CA PRO A 595 38.38 30.78 -18.64
C PRO A 595 37.97 31.59 -17.41
N LEU A 596 37.08 32.55 -17.62
CA LEU A 596 36.48 33.37 -16.59
C LEU A 596 35.28 32.64 -15.99
N ASN A 597 35.12 32.74 -14.67
CA ASN A 597 33.92 32.26 -14.01
C ASN A 597 32.86 33.37 -14.00
N ILE A 598 31.82 33.21 -14.82
CA ILE A 598 30.80 34.24 -15.09
C ILE A 598 29.42 33.70 -14.74
N ASP A 599 28.55 34.59 -14.31
CA ASP A 599 27.14 34.31 -14.02
C ASP A 599 26.19 34.77 -15.14
N ASP A 600 26.40 35.89 -15.85
CA ASP A 600 25.46 36.40 -16.86
C ASP A 600 25.78 35.94 -18.31
N TYR A 601 25.03 34.95 -18.80
CA TYR A 601 25.00 34.52 -20.21
C TYR A 601 23.59 34.67 -20.79
N ARG A 602 23.45 35.46 -21.85
CA ARG A 602 22.18 35.70 -22.55
C ARG A 602 22.30 35.33 -24.02
N ILE A 603 21.35 34.55 -24.51
CA ILE A 603 21.23 34.20 -25.94
C ILE A 603 20.01 34.91 -26.50
N TYR A 604 20.20 35.65 -27.58
CA TYR A 604 19.14 36.33 -28.31
C TYR A 604 18.99 35.78 -29.72
N ARG A 605 17.77 35.85 -30.23
CA ARG A 605 17.46 35.68 -31.65
C ARG A 605 16.82 36.97 -32.15
N GLU A 606 17.25 37.43 -33.31
CA GLU A 606 16.65 38.56 -33.98
C GLU A 606 15.60 38.06 -34.97
N THR A 607 14.39 38.59 -34.87
CA THR A 607 13.29 38.27 -35.79
C THR A 607 12.83 39.56 -36.45
N THR A 608 12.83 39.57 -37.77
CA THR A 608 12.27 40.67 -38.55
C THR A 608 10.81 40.36 -38.86
N ASP A 609 9.91 41.26 -38.50
CA ASP A 609 8.50 41.12 -38.85
C ASP A 609 8.23 41.39 -40.34
N GLU A 610 7.00 41.14 -40.79
CA GLU A 610 6.56 41.33 -42.18
C GLU A 610 6.70 42.79 -42.67
N PHE A 611 6.93 43.75 -41.76
CA PHE A 611 7.11 45.17 -42.06
C PHE A 611 8.59 45.59 -42.03
N GLY A 612 9.52 44.64 -41.91
CA GLY A 612 10.96 44.90 -41.92
C GLY A 612 11.50 45.40 -40.57
N LYS A 613 10.73 45.34 -39.49
CA LYS A 613 11.18 45.75 -38.16
C LYS A 613 11.82 44.58 -37.43
N THR A 614 13.11 44.71 -37.12
CA THR A 614 13.84 43.72 -36.33
C THR A 614 13.55 43.88 -34.84
N ALA A 615 13.10 42.79 -34.21
CA ALA A 615 12.93 42.68 -32.77
C ALA A 615 13.89 41.64 -32.21
N ARG A 616 14.58 41.99 -31.12
CA ARG A 616 15.48 41.08 -30.41
C ARG A 616 14.71 40.37 -29.31
N ARG A 617 14.67 39.03 -29.36
CA ARG A 617 14.01 38.18 -28.36
C ARG A 617 15.05 37.35 -27.61
N GLN A 618 15.01 37.38 -26.29
CA GLN A 618 15.84 36.49 -25.48
C GLN A 618 15.31 35.07 -25.58
N VAL A 619 16.18 34.13 -25.96
CA VAL A 619 15.87 32.70 -26.12
C VAL A 619 16.37 31.89 -24.94
N SER A 620 17.50 32.29 -24.35
CA SER A 620 18.07 31.62 -23.18
C SER A 620 18.74 32.61 -22.25
N TYR A 621 18.76 32.29 -20.96
CA TYR A 621 19.48 33.02 -19.93
C TYR A 621 20.01 32.05 -18.89
N VAL A 622 21.29 32.18 -18.56
CA VAL A 622 21.91 31.48 -17.43
C VAL A 622 22.44 32.53 -16.49
N ASN A 623 22.10 32.39 -15.20
CA ASN A 623 22.59 33.20 -14.08
C ASN A 623 23.28 32.30 -13.04
N MET A 624 24.37 31.67 -13.45
CA MET A 624 25.08 30.69 -12.63
C MET A 624 26.57 30.73 -12.97
N HIS A 625 27.41 30.67 -11.93
CA HIS A 625 28.86 30.72 -12.04
C HIS A 625 29.42 29.50 -12.77
N TYR A 626 29.68 29.67 -14.06
CA TYR A 626 30.30 28.66 -14.92
C TYR A 626 31.50 29.23 -15.67
N THR A 627 32.51 28.38 -15.88
CA THR A 627 33.66 28.67 -16.75
C THR A 627 33.40 28.32 -18.21
N ASN A 628 32.35 27.54 -18.47
CA ASN A 628 31.79 27.33 -19.80
C ASN A 628 30.29 27.01 -19.68
N VAL A 629 29.50 27.37 -20.68
CA VAL A 629 28.08 27.03 -20.74
C VAL A 629 27.76 26.42 -22.08
N THR A 630 26.97 25.35 -22.06
CA THR A 630 26.46 24.70 -23.27
C THR A 630 24.98 25.02 -23.43
N PHE A 631 24.61 25.54 -24.59
CA PHE A 631 23.22 25.72 -24.98
C PHE A 631 22.89 24.72 -26.07
N THR A 632 21.74 24.05 -25.97
CA THR A 632 21.16 23.33 -27.11
C THR A 632 20.11 24.24 -27.73
N LEU A 633 20.33 24.61 -28.99
CA LEU A 633 19.55 25.61 -29.71
C LEU A 633 19.13 25.02 -31.06
N PRO A 634 17.91 25.35 -31.55
CA PRO A 634 17.53 25.05 -32.93
C PRO A 634 18.54 25.63 -33.93
N ASP A 635 18.54 25.10 -35.15
CA ASP A 635 19.32 25.65 -36.26
C ASP A 635 19.00 27.14 -36.49
N GLY A 636 20.04 27.95 -36.68
CA GLY A 636 19.95 29.33 -37.11
C GLY A 636 20.91 30.31 -36.43
N ASP A 637 20.66 31.59 -36.68
CA ASP A 637 21.50 32.69 -36.20
C ASP A 637 21.07 33.22 -34.83
N TYR A 638 22.07 33.45 -33.97
CA TYR A 638 21.91 33.92 -32.61
C TYR A 638 22.94 34.99 -32.26
N ILE A 639 22.66 35.75 -31.21
CA ILE A 639 23.59 36.69 -30.58
C ILE A 639 23.84 36.21 -29.16
N ALA A 640 25.08 35.78 -28.90
CA ALA A 640 25.54 35.41 -27.58
C ALA A 640 26.09 36.64 -26.85
N VAL A 641 25.56 36.93 -25.68
CA VAL A 641 25.96 38.06 -24.84
C VAL A 641 26.49 37.53 -23.51
N VAL A 642 27.68 37.96 -23.16
CA VAL A 642 28.31 37.63 -21.87
C VAL A 642 28.65 38.91 -21.14
N SER A 643 28.24 39.00 -19.87
CA SER A 643 28.49 40.18 -19.05
C SER A 643 29.27 39.82 -17.78
N HIS A 644 30.28 40.61 -17.45
CA HIS A 644 31.05 40.44 -16.22
C HIS A 644 31.61 41.77 -15.71
N ARG A 645 31.30 42.13 -14.46
CA ARG A 645 31.83 43.33 -13.77
C ARG A 645 31.68 44.62 -14.59
N GLY A 646 30.53 44.80 -15.23
CA GLY A 646 30.19 45.99 -16.04
C GLY A 646 30.72 45.97 -17.47
N LEU A 647 31.43 44.92 -17.88
CA LEU A 647 31.76 44.66 -19.28
C LEU A 647 30.69 43.77 -19.88
N GLU A 648 30.21 44.10 -21.07
CA GLU A 648 29.27 43.29 -21.85
C GLU A 648 29.84 43.12 -23.26
N VAL A 649 29.92 41.88 -23.74
CA VAL A 649 30.38 41.56 -25.09
C VAL A 649 29.34 40.71 -25.78
N GLU A 650 28.93 41.15 -26.97
CA GLU A 650 28.03 40.41 -27.86
C GLU A 650 28.82 39.77 -29.00
N LYS A 651 28.43 38.56 -29.41
CA LYS A 651 29.00 37.85 -30.55
C LYS A 651 27.89 37.17 -31.35
N ALA A 652 27.84 37.45 -32.65
CA ALA A 652 26.97 36.73 -33.57
C ALA A 652 27.50 35.30 -33.76
N VAL A 653 26.61 34.32 -33.68
CA VAL A 653 26.93 32.90 -33.78
C VAL A 653 25.84 32.20 -34.59
N HIS A 654 26.25 31.30 -35.49
CA HIS A 654 25.33 30.43 -36.22
C HIS A 654 25.41 29.04 -35.60
N VAL A 655 24.27 28.46 -35.24
CA VAL A 655 24.17 27.07 -34.76
C VAL A 655 23.63 26.23 -35.90
N GLU A 656 24.38 25.21 -36.29
CA GLU A 656 23.99 24.27 -37.34
C GLU A 656 23.49 22.96 -36.73
N GLU A 657 22.42 22.39 -37.29
CA GLU A 657 21.86 21.09 -36.89
C GLU A 657 22.94 20.00 -36.76
N GLY A 658 22.92 19.29 -35.63
CA GLY A 658 23.84 18.17 -35.34
C GLY A 658 25.28 18.55 -35.03
N LYS A 659 25.67 19.83 -35.15
CA LYS A 659 27.05 20.29 -34.89
C LYS A 659 27.21 20.92 -33.52
N SER A 660 28.44 20.88 -33.02
CA SER A 660 28.90 21.68 -31.90
C SER A 660 29.68 22.89 -32.40
N VAL A 661 29.38 24.06 -31.87
CA VAL A 661 30.07 25.32 -32.16
C VAL A 661 30.69 25.83 -30.87
N ASP A 662 32.01 25.93 -30.85
CA ASP A 662 32.76 26.49 -29.74
C ASP A 662 33.05 27.97 -29.98
N VAL A 663 32.69 28.80 -29.01
CA VAL A 663 32.77 30.25 -29.11
C VAL A 663 33.49 30.81 -27.89
N GLU A 664 34.68 31.32 -28.14
CA GLU A 664 35.42 32.10 -27.14
C GLU A 664 34.99 33.57 -27.17
N ILE A 665 34.72 34.12 -25.98
CA ILE A 665 34.31 35.53 -25.80
C ILE A 665 35.29 36.19 -24.82
N VAL A 666 36.12 37.11 -25.33
CA VAL A 666 37.14 37.78 -24.52
C VAL A 666 36.56 39.01 -23.84
N LEU A 667 36.62 39.05 -22.51
CA LEU A 667 36.17 40.16 -21.65
C LEU A 667 37.38 40.93 -21.09
N ALA A 668 38.18 41.51 -21.99
CA ALA A 668 39.32 42.34 -21.62
C ALA A 668 38.89 43.79 -21.39
N ARG A 669 39.29 44.40 -20.26
CA ARG A 669 39.28 45.87 -20.13
C ARG A 669 40.33 46.42 -21.09
N LYS A 670 39.97 47.31 -22.01
CA LYS A 670 40.97 48.01 -22.83
C LYS A 670 41.91 48.78 -21.87
N HIS A 671 43.22 48.64 -22.03
CA HIS A 671 44.29 49.15 -21.16
C HIS A 671 44.44 50.71 -21.10
N TYR A 672 43.37 51.50 -21.21
CA TYR A 672 43.45 52.98 -21.40
C TYR A 672 43.36 53.84 -20.12
N ASP A 673 43.45 53.27 -18.92
CA ASP A 673 43.33 54.06 -17.68
C ASP A 673 44.64 54.74 -17.21
N SER A 674 45.76 54.59 -17.93
CA SER A 674 47.07 55.11 -17.52
C SER A 674 47.79 55.97 -18.60
N PRO A 675 48.31 57.16 -18.25
CA PRO A 675 49.09 58.04 -19.13
C PRO A 675 50.56 57.61 -19.24
N VAL A 676 50.96 56.48 -18.63
CA VAL A 676 52.31 55.91 -18.74
C VAL A 676 52.56 55.40 -20.16
N GLY A 677 53.63 55.85 -20.81
CA GLY A 677 53.98 55.45 -22.17
C GLY A 677 54.73 56.52 -22.93
N THR A 678 54.86 56.31 -24.24
CA THR A 678 55.53 57.24 -25.17
C THR A 678 54.51 58.12 -25.89
N TRP A 679 54.86 59.39 -26.07
CA TRP A 679 54.03 60.44 -26.63
C TRP A 679 54.81 61.21 -27.69
N ASN A 680 54.15 61.55 -28.79
CA ASN A 680 54.64 62.54 -29.74
C ASN A 680 54.09 63.89 -29.30
N SER A 681 54.97 64.78 -28.80
CA SER A 681 54.56 66.06 -28.24
C SER A 681 55.26 67.24 -28.92
N SER A 682 54.73 68.45 -28.72
CA SER A 682 55.36 69.68 -29.22
C SER A 682 56.75 69.95 -28.62
N GLY A 683 57.07 69.36 -27.46
CA GLY A 683 58.41 69.30 -26.87
C GLY A 683 59.27 68.11 -27.33
N GLY A 684 58.90 67.46 -28.43
CA GLY A 684 59.55 66.25 -28.93
C GLY A 684 58.96 64.96 -28.35
N ARG A 685 59.69 63.84 -28.49
CA ARG A 685 59.26 62.53 -27.97
C ARG A 685 59.29 62.57 -26.45
N LEU A 686 58.14 62.40 -25.82
CA LEU A 686 57.99 62.37 -24.36
C LEU A 686 57.73 60.92 -23.90
N GLU A 687 58.48 60.45 -22.92
CA GLU A 687 58.25 59.17 -22.25
C GLU A 687 57.85 59.43 -20.80
N LEU A 688 56.61 59.08 -20.44
CA LEU A 688 56.04 59.25 -19.10
C LEU A 688 56.01 57.91 -18.35
N ASN A 689 56.52 57.93 -17.13
CA ASN A 689 56.63 56.78 -16.25
C ASN A 689 56.00 57.07 -14.88
N ALA A 690 55.30 56.10 -14.30
CA ALA A 690 54.78 56.21 -12.93
C ALA A 690 55.90 55.85 -11.92
N LYS A 691 55.98 56.58 -10.80
CA LYS A 691 56.96 56.29 -9.73
C LYS A 691 56.29 55.67 -8.50
N SER A 692 55.40 56.40 -7.83
CA SER A 692 54.57 55.88 -6.73
C SER A 692 53.39 56.81 -6.43
N GLY A 693 52.23 56.23 -6.11
CA GLY A 693 50.98 56.99 -5.95
C GLY A 693 50.65 57.81 -7.19
N ASP A 694 50.26 59.07 -7.01
CA ASP A 694 49.93 59.99 -8.09
C ASP A 694 51.15 60.74 -8.67
N ARG A 695 52.37 60.27 -8.43
CA ARG A 695 53.61 60.92 -8.89
C ARG A 695 54.16 60.27 -10.17
N PHE A 696 54.45 61.12 -11.15
CA PHE A 696 54.92 60.76 -12.48
C PHE A 696 56.22 61.49 -12.81
N GLU A 697 57.07 60.84 -13.59
CA GLU A 697 58.26 61.44 -14.16
C GLU A 697 58.28 61.25 -15.67
N GLY A 698 58.71 62.28 -16.38
CA GLY A 698 58.78 62.28 -17.84
C GLY A 698 60.17 62.68 -18.34
N HIS A 699 60.56 62.13 -19.48
CA HIS A 699 61.71 62.59 -20.25
C HIS A 699 61.27 62.99 -21.64
N TYR A 700 61.62 64.20 -22.08
CA TYR A 700 61.34 64.66 -23.44
C TYR A 700 62.63 65.01 -24.17
N SER A 701 62.62 64.78 -25.48
CA SER A 701 63.85 64.79 -26.28
C SER A 701 64.43 66.18 -26.52
N THR A 702 63.62 67.24 -26.52
CA THR A 702 64.09 68.62 -26.70
C THR A 702 64.82 69.07 -25.43
N ASP A 703 66.00 69.68 -25.61
CA ASP A 703 66.85 70.27 -24.56
C ASP A 703 67.14 69.34 -23.36
N ASN A 704 67.08 68.02 -23.59
CA ASN A 704 67.27 66.95 -22.60
C ASN A 704 66.34 67.10 -21.38
N GLY A 705 65.12 67.56 -21.63
CA GLY A 705 64.20 67.96 -20.59
C GLY A 705 63.60 66.82 -19.77
N ARG A 706 63.31 67.12 -18.51
CA ARG A 706 62.63 66.23 -17.55
C ARG A 706 61.37 66.87 -17.01
N LEU A 707 60.37 66.04 -16.72
CA LEU A 707 59.13 66.41 -16.07
C LEU A 707 59.01 65.71 -14.72
N ILE A 708 58.59 66.45 -13.70
CA ILE A 708 58.16 65.90 -12.43
C ILE A 708 56.74 66.37 -12.19
N LEU A 709 55.79 65.44 -12.19
CA LEU A 709 54.36 65.71 -12.23
C LEU A 709 53.62 65.01 -11.09
N GLN A 710 52.55 65.62 -10.64
CA GLN A 710 51.55 65.02 -9.77
C GLN A 710 50.19 65.03 -10.46
N ARG A 711 49.47 63.92 -10.37
CA ARG A 711 48.17 63.74 -11.01
C ARG A 711 47.03 64.04 -10.05
N ASP A 712 46.04 64.76 -10.55
CA ASP A 712 44.73 64.92 -9.94
C ASP A 712 43.66 64.76 -11.03
N GLY A 713 43.01 63.59 -11.04
CA GLY A 713 42.07 63.22 -12.10
C GLY A 713 42.71 63.20 -13.49
N SER A 714 42.14 63.95 -14.43
CA SER A 714 42.65 64.08 -15.80
C SER A 714 43.74 65.15 -15.95
N ARG A 715 44.09 65.88 -14.89
CA ARG A 715 45.11 66.93 -14.88
C ARG A 715 46.40 66.41 -14.23
N MET A 716 47.52 66.79 -14.81
CA MET A 716 48.85 66.62 -14.24
C MET A 716 49.53 67.96 -14.15
N SER A 717 50.06 68.31 -12.99
CA SER A 717 50.78 69.57 -12.80
C SER A 717 52.09 69.33 -12.08
N GLY A 718 53.07 70.20 -12.32
CA GLY A 718 54.38 70.10 -11.73
C GLY A 718 55.37 71.02 -12.41
N TYR A 719 56.58 70.51 -12.65
CA TYR A 719 57.66 71.33 -13.20
C TYR A 719 58.42 70.60 -14.30
N TRP A 720 58.86 71.37 -15.29
CA TRP A 720 59.84 70.95 -16.28
C TRP A 720 61.23 71.47 -15.90
N VAL A 721 62.27 70.72 -16.23
CA VAL A 721 63.67 71.03 -15.93
C VAL A 721 64.52 70.67 -17.15
N GLU A 722 65.37 71.59 -17.62
CA GLU A 722 66.23 71.42 -18.79
C GLU A 722 67.70 71.74 -18.45
N ASP A 723 68.62 71.31 -19.31
CA ASP A 723 70.05 71.61 -19.17
C ASP A 723 70.38 73.06 -19.59
N GLY A 724 69.56 73.67 -20.43
CA GLY A 724 69.70 75.07 -20.87
C GLY A 724 68.38 75.62 -21.39
N SER A 725 68.06 76.88 -21.03
CA SER A 725 66.83 77.54 -21.47
C SER A 725 67.02 79.04 -21.65
N SER A 726 66.14 79.70 -22.41
CA SER A 726 66.23 81.14 -22.73
C SER A 726 66.09 82.06 -21.51
N GLN A 727 65.59 81.53 -20.38
CA GLN A 727 65.53 82.21 -19.10
C GLN A 727 66.23 81.40 -18.01
N THR A 728 66.91 82.11 -17.11
CA THR A 728 67.60 81.54 -15.94
C THR A 728 66.87 81.95 -14.67
N CYS A 729 66.46 80.99 -13.86
CA CYS A 729 65.74 81.22 -12.62
C CYS A 729 66.66 81.65 -11.48
N ALA A 730 66.11 82.33 -10.48
CA ALA A 730 66.86 82.82 -9.32
C ALA A 730 67.36 81.68 -8.39
N SER A 731 66.74 80.51 -8.43
CA SER A 731 67.08 79.36 -7.60
C SER A 731 67.06 78.06 -8.42
N LYS A 732 67.92 77.10 -8.03
CA LYS A 732 67.97 75.80 -8.68
C LYS A 732 66.78 74.93 -8.26
N ARG A 733 66.24 74.18 -9.21
CA ARG A 733 65.30 73.09 -8.96
C ARG A 733 65.78 71.84 -9.70
N ASP A 734 65.80 70.73 -8.98
CA ASP A 734 66.30 69.43 -9.48
C ASP A 734 67.70 69.51 -10.16
N GLY A 735 68.57 70.37 -9.61
CA GLY A 735 69.96 70.55 -10.07
C GLY A 735 70.18 71.64 -11.12
N SER A 736 69.14 72.15 -11.79
CA SER A 736 69.25 73.16 -12.86
C SER A 736 68.67 74.52 -12.47
N LEU A 737 69.22 75.60 -13.05
CA LEU A 737 68.64 76.95 -12.99
C LEU A 737 67.61 77.18 -14.12
N HIS A 738 67.46 76.23 -15.04
CA HIS A 738 66.56 76.29 -16.18
C HIS A 738 65.38 75.36 -15.94
N TRP A 739 64.32 75.92 -15.36
CA TRP A 739 63.12 75.17 -15.01
C TRP A 739 61.89 76.07 -15.06
N GLY A 740 60.72 75.46 -15.07
CA GLY A 740 59.45 76.18 -15.06
C GLY A 740 58.24 75.35 -14.67
N ARG A 741 57.08 75.97 -14.52
CA ARG A 741 55.82 75.29 -14.21
C ARG A 741 55.25 74.65 -15.48
N ILE A 742 54.56 73.54 -15.29
CA ILE A 742 53.84 72.85 -16.36
C ILE A 742 52.53 72.29 -15.84
N GLU A 743 51.56 72.27 -16.73
CA GLU A 743 50.29 71.61 -16.54
C GLU A 743 49.79 70.95 -17.80
N LEU A 744 49.39 69.68 -17.70
CA LEU A 744 48.89 68.86 -18.78
C LEU A 744 47.48 68.38 -18.43
N GLN A 745 46.54 68.60 -19.34
CA GLN A 745 45.17 68.16 -19.26
C GLN A 745 44.98 67.03 -20.27
N PHE A 746 44.76 65.81 -19.79
CA PHE A 746 44.52 64.63 -20.61
C PHE A 746 43.05 64.54 -21.02
N ASN A 747 42.84 64.03 -22.23
CA ASN A 747 41.52 63.67 -22.74
C ASN A 747 40.96 62.46 -21.96
N SER A 748 39.64 62.27 -22.02
CA SER A 748 38.93 61.21 -21.29
C SER A 748 39.39 59.79 -21.62
N ASP A 749 40.03 59.59 -22.78
CA ASP A 749 40.56 58.30 -23.25
C ASP A 749 42.09 58.15 -23.04
N ASN A 750 42.75 59.14 -22.43
CA ASN A 750 44.20 59.23 -22.24
C ASN A 750 45.03 58.99 -23.53
N ASN A 751 44.51 59.34 -24.71
CA ASN A 751 45.27 59.26 -25.99
C ASN A 751 45.83 60.60 -26.47
N GLY A 752 45.43 61.69 -25.83
CA GLY A 752 45.97 63.02 -26.09
C GLY A 752 45.97 63.87 -24.84
N PHE A 753 46.84 64.87 -24.83
CA PHE A 753 46.83 65.93 -23.82
C PHE A 753 47.07 67.30 -24.45
N SER A 754 46.52 68.31 -23.79
CA SER A 754 46.81 69.72 -24.03
C SER A 754 47.22 70.37 -22.72
N GLY A 755 48.15 71.30 -22.77
CA GLY A 755 48.73 71.88 -21.57
C GLY A 755 49.46 73.17 -21.86
N TRP A 756 50.06 73.72 -20.81
CA TRP A 756 50.82 74.96 -20.87
C TRP A 756 52.03 74.89 -19.96
N TRP A 757 53.00 75.76 -20.21
CA TRP A 757 54.18 75.92 -19.40
C TRP A 757 54.57 77.40 -19.21
N SER A 758 55.32 77.67 -18.15
CA SER A 758 55.88 79.00 -17.86
C SER A 758 57.31 78.90 -17.33
N TYR A 759 58.07 80.00 -17.36
CA TYR A 759 59.41 80.04 -16.77
C TYR A 759 59.38 80.26 -15.25
N CYS A 760 60.23 79.54 -14.53
CA CYS A 760 60.42 79.65 -13.09
C CYS A 760 59.08 79.55 -12.32
N ASP A 761 58.86 80.45 -11.35
CA ASP A 761 57.61 80.54 -10.59
C ASP A 761 56.55 81.43 -11.25
N SER A 762 56.75 81.87 -12.49
CA SER A 762 55.77 82.72 -13.17
C SER A 762 54.43 81.99 -13.32
N SER A 763 53.34 82.67 -12.96
CA SER A 763 51.98 82.22 -13.28
C SER A 763 51.54 82.63 -14.69
N GLU A 764 52.36 83.41 -15.41
CA GLU A 764 52.07 83.83 -16.78
C GLU A 764 52.45 82.73 -17.77
N HIS A 765 51.46 82.33 -18.58
CA HIS A 765 51.58 81.32 -19.62
C HIS A 765 52.62 81.74 -20.66
N SER A 766 53.73 81.00 -20.75
CA SER A 766 54.84 81.27 -21.67
C SER A 766 54.74 80.49 -22.99
N GLY A 767 54.09 79.32 -22.97
CA GLY A 767 53.79 78.57 -24.20
C GLY A 767 52.85 77.39 -23.96
N ASP A 768 52.25 76.88 -25.04
CA ASP A 768 51.40 75.69 -25.05
C ASP A 768 52.21 74.41 -25.21
N TRP A 769 51.67 73.30 -24.71
CA TRP A 769 52.22 71.97 -24.90
C TRP A 769 51.11 70.96 -25.19
N GLY A 770 51.12 70.38 -26.39
CA GLY A 770 50.23 69.29 -26.78
C GLY A 770 50.99 68.02 -27.07
N GLY A 771 50.33 66.87 -26.89
CA GLY A 771 50.88 65.59 -27.32
C GLY A 771 49.81 64.53 -27.55
N GLU A 772 50.11 63.64 -28.49
CA GLU A 772 49.32 62.46 -28.82
C GLU A 772 50.13 61.20 -28.50
N ARG A 773 49.45 60.16 -28.04
CA ARG A 773 50.10 58.90 -27.68
C ARG A 773 50.63 58.21 -28.94
N ASN A 774 51.85 57.70 -28.87
CA ASN A 774 52.53 57.03 -29.99
C ASN A 774 52.15 55.55 -30.09
#